data_AF-A0A3L7Q553-F1
#
_entry.id   AF-A0A3L7Q553-F1
#
_cell.length_a   1.000
_cell.length_b   1.000
_cell.length_c   1.000
_cell.angle_alpha   90.00
_cell.angle_beta   90.00
_cell.angle_gamma   90.00
#
_symmetry.space_group_name_H-M   'P 1'
#
loop_
_entity.id
_entity.type
_entity.pdbx_description
1 polymer ?
#
loop_
_entity_poly.entity_id
_entity_poly.type
_entity_poly.pdbx_seq_one_letter_code
_entity_poly.pdbx_strand_id
1 'polypeptide(L)'
;MKINRRFTDGKRDVFSTIEWTTRTSKIHNSDGSVVFEMNDAEIPKEWSQLATDIVVSKYFRKAGVPQFDQDGVPVVKDGKPVFGPEKSVRQVVHRLAGCWAHWGQEHGYFDSADDAQAFYDELSYMLVTQMAAPNSPQWFNTGLNWAYGINSPAQGHWIADHLTGSLSLAKDAYTHPQPHACFIQSVSDDLVNEGGIMDLWVREARLFKYGSGTGTNFSRLRGENEPLSGGGRSSGLMSFLKIGDRAAGAIKSGGTTRRAAKMVCLDVDHPDIEAFVNWKVREELKVAALVEGMKNLPKDQQDLAKGMGLKLDYDFNGEAYFTVSGQNSNNSVRLSDAFFDAVDADADWSLTRRMDGKASKTLKASALWDQICYAAWRCADPGLQYDTTINAWHTCPEGGRINASNPCSEYMFLDNTACNLASINLMKFYDAESKAFDIAGFEHAIDVWTMVLEISVLMASFPSREIAELSWKYRTLGLGYANLGAMLMQAGIPYDSDEGRAICGAITSIMTGRSYALSARMAGEHGAFAGFEENREHMLRVMHNHRAAAHGAARDSGAYDQLRIPPVPIDHALFRSGRINVTNAEAMLAASTAAWDQALELGMEYGYRNAQVTVIAPTGTIGLLMDCDTTGVEPDFALTKFKKLAGGGYFKIANQSLRPALRSLGYTNAQTDDILTYVMGTLSLDVPMADERGTISASQPSFRSFLIEAGFTNEELITLENGLPSCFEIGFAFSAWSMPERVLRKAGVDADRAKADMSFNGLRVLGLNRRQIDALNRVICGTGTIEGAPHLKDAHLPVFDCANKCGTIGKRFIAAEGHIRMMAAAQPFISGAISKTINLPNEASVDEIGKAYRLSWELGLKANALYRDGCKLSQPLATKSDTATSDAADHAEEADLDGLPDEAKVPAADGQPQIIERVVERIVERVIERPSRRRLSDTRQSITHKFNVAGHEGYLVVGLYEDGMPGELFITMAKEGSTIGGLMDSLGTAISVALQYGVPLQSLVNKFAHQRFEPMGMTQNRDIPIAKSLVDYIFRWMGMEFIQGYREQNAPHRPGMDAGSHAPAVVGGARDHVKEDSWNDRT
;
A
#
# COMPACT_ATOMS: atom_id res chain seq x y z
N MET A 1 -13.35 -2.29 -35.97
CA MET A 1 -13.09 -0.85 -36.03
C MET A 1 -11.79 -0.54 -36.79
N LYS A 2 -11.83 0.48 -37.65
CA LYS A 2 -10.64 1.05 -38.31
C LYS A 2 -9.72 1.77 -37.32
N ILE A 3 -8.41 1.54 -37.44
CA ILE A 3 -7.38 2.19 -36.60
C ILE A 3 -6.57 3.16 -37.44
N ASN A 4 -6.66 4.44 -37.12
CA ASN A 4 -5.83 5.46 -37.77
C ASN A 4 -4.41 5.38 -37.21
N ARG A 5 -3.41 5.44 -38.09
CA ARG A 5 -2.01 5.57 -37.69
C ARG A 5 -1.68 7.03 -37.47
N ARG A 6 -1.08 7.36 -36.32
CA ARG A 6 -0.69 8.73 -35.97
C ARG A 6 0.78 8.80 -35.60
N PHE A 7 1.22 7.95 -34.68
CA PHE A 7 2.60 7.94 -34.22
C PHE A 7 3.50 7.06 -35.08
N THR A 8 2.90 6.16 -35.86
CA THR A 8 3.58 5.20 -36.73
C THR A 8 3.23 5.42 -38.20
N ASP A 9 4.10 4.99 -39.11
CA ASP A 9 3.90 5.14 -40.56
C ASP A 9 3.50 3.83 -41.27
N GLY A 10 3.50 2.70 -40.54
CA GLY A 10 3.21 1.36 -41.07
C GLY A 10 4.26 0.82 -42.05
N LYS A 11 5.35 1.56 -42.32
CA LYS A 11 6.42 1.18 -43.25
C LYS A 11 7.63 0.63 -42.51
N ARG A 12 7.85 1.06 -41.27
CA ARG A 12 8.96 0.62 -40.42
C ARG A 12 8.44 -0.08 -39.19
N ASP A 13 9.15 -1.12 -38.78
CA ASP A 13 8.95 -1.74 -37.49
C ASP A 13 9.19 -0.71 -36.37
N VAL A 14 8.27 -0.60 -35.42
CA VAL A 14 8.29 0.41 -34.34
C VAL A 14 9.60 0.34 -33.55
N PHE A 15 10.01 -0.89 -33.23
CA PHE A 15 11.18 -1.19 -32.45
C PHE A 15 12.50 -0.78 -33.14
N SER A 16 12.54 -0.74 -34.47
CA SER A 16 13.65 -0.23 -35.28
C SER A 16 13.77 1.31 -35.28
N THR A 17 12.71 2.03 -34.90
CA THR A 17 12.71 3.50 -34.83
C THR A 17 13.24 4.06 -33.51
N ILE A 18 13.50 3.19 -32.53
CA ILE A 18 13.98 3.53 -31.19
C ILE A 18 15.46 3.19 -31.09
N GLU A 19 16.25 4.05 -30.44
CA GLU A 19 17.63 3.75 -30.07
C GLU A 19 17.67 2.96 -28.75
N TRP A 20 18.47 1.89 -28.69
CA TRP A 20 18.51 0.97 -27.55
C TRP A 20 19.91 0.94 -26.93
N THR A 21 19.95 0.70 -25.63
CA THR A 21 21.19 0.54 -24.87
C THR A 21 21.04 -0.58 -23.85
N THR A 22 22.15 -1.21 -23.53
CA THR A 22 22.24 -2.16 -22.42
C THR A 22 22.54 -1.42 -21.13
N ARG A 23 21.83 -1.74 -20.05
CA ARG A 23 22.04 -1.15 -18.72
C ARG A 23 22.03 -2.20 -17.62
N THR A 24 22.77 -1.89 -16.55
CA THR A 24 22.74 -2.65 -15.31
C THR A 24 21.65 -2.12 -14.40
N SER A 25 20.89 -3.03 -13.77
CA SER A 25 19.99 -2.75 -12.66
C SER A 25 20.38 -3.57 -11.44
N LYS A 26 20.52 -2.92 -10.28
CA LYS A 26 20.88 -3.55 -8.99
C LYS A 26 19.96 -3.08 -7.88
N ILE A 27 19.57 -3.99 -7.01
CA ILE A 27 18.81 -3.71 -5.79
C ILE A 27 19.63 -4.16 -4.59
N HIS A 28 19.80 -3.29 -3.60
CA HIS A 28 20.52 -3.56 -2.37
C HIS A 28 19.57 -3.61 -1.15
N ASN A 29 19.95 -4.37 -0.13
CA ASN A 29 19.41 -4.33 1.23
C ASN A 29 20.07 -3.21 2.04
N SER A 30 19.59 -3.00 3.27
CA SER A 30 20.02 -1.87 4.14
C SER A 30 21.41 -2.07 4.71
N ASP A 31 21.87 -3.31 4.70
CA ASP A 31 23.22 -3.73 5.03
C ASP A 31 24.17 -3.69 3.80
N GLY A 32 23.68 -3.25 2.64
CA GLY A 32 24.44 -3.18 1.39
C GLY A 32 24.45 -4.46 0.56
N SER A 33 23.89 -5.57 1.05
CA SER A 33 23.85 -6.84 0.32
C SER A 33 22.97 -6.77 -0.94
N VAL A 34 23.37 -7.42 -2.03
CA VAL A 34 22.64 -7.38 -3.30
C VAL A 34 21.45 -8.36 -3.25
N VAL A 35 20.24 -7.84 -3.44
CA VAL A 35 18.99 -8.61 -3.52
C VAL A 35 18.77 -9.16 -4.92
N PHE A 36 19.06 -8.35 -5.93
CA PHE A 36 18.85 -8.67 -7.34
C PHE A 36 19.80 -7.85 -8.19
N GLU A 37 20.35 -8.46 -9.24
CA GLU A 37 21.22 -7.80 -10.22
C GLU A 37 20.97 -8.38 -11.62
N MET A 38 20.90 -7.50 -12.61
CA MET A 38 20.88 -7.84 -14.04
C MET A 38 21.77 -6.84 -14.77
N ASN A 39 22.80 -7.31 -15.47
CA ASN A 39 23.82 -6.47 -16.10
C ASN A 39 23.57 -6.16 -17.58
N ASP A 40 22.65 -6.91 -18.19
CA ASP A 40 22.46 -6.97 -19.63
C ASP A 40 21.02 -6.61 -20.05
N ALA A 41 20.34 -5.72 -19.31
CA ALA A 41 18.98 -5.32 -19.65
C ALA A 41 18.96 -4.36 -20.85
N GLU A 42 18.27 -4.73 -21.93
CA GLU A 42 18.09 -3.89 -23.12
C GLU A 42 16.89 -2.94 -22.93
N ILE A 43 17.16 -1.64 -22.92
CA ILE A 43 16.20 -0.58 -22.60
C ILE A 43 16.28 0.52 -23.68
N PRO A 44 15.18 1.23 -24.00
CA PRO A 44 15.26 2.45 -24.81
C PRO A 44 16.24 3.45 -24.19
N LYS A 45 17.10 4.04 -25.01
CA LYS A 45 18.16 4.96 -24.54
C LYS A 45 17.62 6.17 -23.77
N GLU A 46 16.44 6.64 -24.13
CA GLU A 46 15.79 7.82 -23.52
C GLU A 46 15.18 7.54 -22.14
N TRP A 47 14.96 6.28 -21.76
CA TRP A 47 14.42 5.98 -20.42
C TRP A 47 15.43 6.38 -19.35
N SER A 48 14.98 6.82 -18.18
CA SER A 48 15.88 7.07 -17.06
C SER A 48 16.43 5.77 -16.45
N GLN A 49 17.49 5.88 -15.63
CA GLN A 49 17.95 4.76 -14.81
C GLN A 49 16.86 4.31 -13.82
N LEU A 50 16.04 5.23 -13.31
CA LEU A 50 14.94 4.90 -12.41
C LEU A 50 13.86 4.06 -13.12
N ALA A 51 13.45 4.46 -14.32
CA ALA A 51 12.53 3.68 -15.14
C ALA A 51 13.10 2.29 -15.47
N THR A 52 14.41 2.23 -15.76
CA THR A 52 15.17 0.98 -15.95
C THR A 52 15.08 0.08 -14.71
N ASP A 53 15.39 0.61 -13.54
CA ASP A 53 15.35 -0.16 -12.29
C ASP A 53 13.94 -0.62 -11.95
N ILE A 54 12.93 0.21 -12.18
CA ILE A 54 11.52 -0.15 -11.97
C ILE A 54 11.10 -1.29 -12.90
N VAL A 55 11.33 -1.16 -14.21
CA VAL A 55 10.89 -2.18 -15.19
C VAL A 55 11.61 -3.50 -14.94
N VAL A 56 12.93 -3.46 -14.72
CA VAL A 56 13.72 -4.67 -14.50
C VAL A 56 13.34 -5.29 -13.16
N SER A 57 13.25 -4.53 -12.06
CA SER A 57 12.98 -5.11 -10.74
C SER A 57 11.57 -5.65 -10.59
N LYS A 58 10.56 -4.98 -11.17
CA LYS A 58 9.14 -5.27 -10.91
C LYS A 58 8.43 -5.94 -12.08
N TYR A 59 8.70 -5.53 -13.32
CA TYR A 59 7.87 -5.91 -14.48
C TYR A 59 8.50 -6.98 -15.37
N PHE A 60 9.83 -7.08 -15.41
CA PHE A 60 10.48 -8.20 -16.08
C PHE A 60 10.11 -9.51 -15.40
N ARG A 61 9.53 -10.42 -16.17
CA ARG A 61 9.28 -11.80 -15.77
C ARG A 61 10.62 -12.45 -15.43
N LYS A 62 10.70 -13.02 -14.23
CA LYS A 62 11.97 -13.54 -13.69
C LYS A 62 12.33 -14.96 -14.14
N ALA A 63 11.36 -15.73 -14.61
CA ALA A 63 11.56 -17.12 -14.99
C ALA A 63 10.48 -17.62 -15.96
N GLY A 64 10.82 -18.67 -16.70
CA GLY A 64 9.91 -19.36 -17.63
C GLY A 64 9.85 -18.75 -19.02
N VAL A 65 10.70 -17.77 -19.33
CA VAL A 65 10.75 -17.10 -20.63
C VAL A 65 11.76 -17.85 -21.51
N PRO A 66 11.37 -18.35 -22.70
CA PRO A 66 12.29 -19.01 -23.62
C PRO A 66 13.48 -18.11 -23.95
N GLN A 67 14.69 -18.66 -23.94
CA GLN A 67 15.90 -17.94 -24.29
C GLN A 67 16.28 -18.21 -25.75
N PHE A 68 16.77 -17.18 -26.45
CA PHE A 68 17.18 -17.24 -27.85
C PHE A 68 18.63 -16.75 -27.97
N ASP A 69 19.36 -17.25 -28.96
CA ASP A 69 20.69 -16.74 -29.29
C ASP A 69 20.60 -15.44 -30.14
N GLN A 70 21.74 -14.93 -30.59
CA GLN A 70 21.83 -13.67 -31.33
C GLN A 70 21.15 -13.72 -32.70
N ASP A 71 20.94 -14.91 -33.26
CA ASP A 71 20.27 -15.13 -34.54
C ASP A 71 18.76 -15.43 -34.36
N GLY A 72 18.26 -15.36 -33.13
CA GLY A 72 16.86 -15.62 -32.79
C GLY A 72 16.50 -17.11 -32.75
N VAL A 73 17.48 -18.00 -32.66
CA VAL A 73 17.25 -19.45 -32.56
C VAL A 73 17.08 -19.84 -31.08
N PRO A 74 16.07 -20.66 -30.72
CA PRO A 74 15.90 -21.10 -29.33
C PRO A 74 17.16 -21.77 -28.78
N VAL A 75 17.63 -21.32 -27.63
CA VAL A 75 18.76 -21.95 -26.94
C VAL A 75 18.28 -23.28 -26.38
N VAL A 76 18.90 -24.37 -26.84
CA VAL A 76 18.61 -25.74 -26.39
C VAL A 76 19.81 -26.29 -25.65
N LYS A 77 19.56 -26.87 -24.47
CA LYS A 77 20.56 -27.61 -23.69
C LYS A 77 20.02 -29.00 -23.39
N ASP A 78 20.79 -30.04 -23.72
CA ASP A 78 20.40 -31.45 -23.54
C ASP A 78 19.05 -31.81 -24.20
N GLY A 79 18.77 -31.22 -25.36
CA GLY A 79 17.51 -31.43 -26.10
C GLY A 79 16.29 -30.72 -25.51
N LYS A 80 16.45 -29.87 -24.49
CA LYS A 80 15.37 -29.10 -23.86
C LYS A 80 15.57 -27.59 -24.05
N PRO A 81 14.49 -26.80 -24.26
CA PRO A 81 14.58 -25.35 -24.29
C PRO A 81 15.13 -24.79 -22.97
N VAL A 82 16.02 -23.80 -23.07
CA VAL A 82 16.51 -23.05 -21.93
C VAL A 82 15.52 -21.92 -21.62
N PHE A 83 15.14 -21.80 -20.35
CA PHE A 83 14.28 -20.73 -19.85
C PHE A 83 15.04 -19.80 -18.92
N GLY A 84 14.66 -18.53 -18.90
CA GLY A 84 15.27 -17.49 -18.09
C GLY A 84 14.31 -16.34 -17.81
N PRO A 85 14.84 -15.18 -17.40
CA PRO A 85 14.08 -13.96 -17.28
C PRO A 85 13.85 -13.27 -18.65
N GLU A 86 12.91 -12.32 -18.69
CA GLU A 86 12.93 -11.25 -19.69
C GLU A 86 14.20 -10.42 -19.50
N LYS A 87 14.79 -9.98 -20.62
CA LYS A 87 16.01 -9.17 -20.67
C LYS A 87 15.85 -7.87 -21.45
N SER A 88 14.71 -7.64 -22.09
CA SER A 88 14.48 -6.47 -22.93
C SER A 88 13.09 -5.88 -22.73
N VAL A 89 12.99 -4.55 -22.73
CA VAL A 89 11.69 -3.85 -22.78
C VAL A 89 10.92 -4.21 -24.05
N ARG A 90 11.59 -4.57 -25.16
CA ARG A 90 10.92 -5.07 -26.36
C ARG A 90 10.07 -6.29 -26.07
N GLN A 91 10.61 -7.23 -25.28
CA GLN A 91 9.90 -8.47 -24.93
C GLN A 91 8.63 -8.14 -24.14
N VAL A 92 8.74 -7.26 -23.14
CA VAL A 92 7.60 -6.85 -22.31
C VAL A 92 6.53 -6.14 -23.14
N VAL A 93 6.93 -5.18 -23.95
CA VAL A 93 6.00 -4.42 -24.82
C VAL A 93 5.33 -5.34 -25.84
N HIS A 94 6.09 -6.23 -26.48
CA HIS A 94 5.54 -7.20 -27.42
C HIS A 94 4.51 -8.12 -26.77
N ARG A 95 4.83 -8.67 -25.59
CA ARG A 95 3.91 -9.51 -24.80
C ARG A 95 2.60 -8.80 -24.47
N LEU A 96 2.67 -7.50 -24.15
CA LEU A 96 1.50 -6.70 -23.80
C LEU A 96 0.70 -6.32 -25.06
N ALA A 97 1.30 -5.54 -25.96
CA ALA A 97 0.69 -5.04 -27.18
C ALA A 97 0.17 -6.18 -28.07
N GLY A 98 0.96 -7.24 -28.23
CA GLY A 98 0.61 -8.40 -29.04
C GLY A 98 -0.53 -9.21 -28.46
N CYS A 99 -0.60 -9.38 -27.13
CA CYS A 99 -1.72 -10.04 -26.49
C CYS A 99 -3.04 -9.27 -26.72
N TRP A 100 -3.05 -7.95 -26.50
CA TRP A 100 -4.28 -7.17 -26.75
C TRP A 100 -4.66 -7.15 -28.23
N ALA A 101 -3.70 -7.01 -29.16
CA ALA A 101 -3.97 -7.06 -30.58
C ALA A 101 -4.54 -8.44 -31.00
N HIS A 102 -3.98 -9.53 -30.47
CA HIS A 102 -4.47 -10.89 -30.71
C HIS A 102 -5.92 -11.05 -30.23
N TRP A 103 -6.22 -10.71 -28.98
CA TRP A 103 -7.59 -10.80 -28.46
C TRP A 103 -8.56 -9.89 -29.21
N GLY A 104 -8.16 -8.67 -29.55
CA GLY A 104 -8.98 -7.76 -30.35
C GLY A 104 -9.27 -8.34 -31.74
N GLN A 105 -8.28 -8.94 -32.39
CA GLN A 105 -8.44 -9.55 -33.72
C GLN A 105 -9.33 -10.80 -33.68
N GLU A 106 -9.08 -11.72 -32.75
CA GLU A 106 -9.86 -12.96 -32.60
C GLU A 106 -11.34 -12.68 -32.27
N HIS A 107 -11.63 -11.57 -31.61
CA HIS A 107 -12.99 -11.19 -31.19
C HIS A 107 -13.60 -10.01 -31.97
N GLY A 108 -13.04 -9.68 -33.14
CA GLY A 108 -13.67 -8.80 -34.12
C GLY A 108 -13.63 -7.30 -33.82
N TYR A 109 -12.69 -6.82 -33.00
CA TYR A 109 -12.54 -5.37 -32.70
C TYR A 109 -11.92 -4.56 -33.85
N PHE A 110 -11.38 -5.22 -34.88
CA PHE A 110 -10.68 -4.59 -36.00
C PHE A 110 -11.37 -4.91 -37.32
N ASP A 111 -11.49 -3.91 -38.21
CA ASP A 111 -12.14 -4.11 -39.53
C ASP A 111 -11.28 -4.98 -40.46
N SER A 112 -9.96 -4.98 -40.24
CA SER A 112 -8.99 -5.74 -41.02
C SER A 112 -7.77 -6.15 -40.19
N ALA A 113 -6.94 -7.05 -40.74
CA ALA A 113 -5.65 -7.40 -40.15
C ALA A 113 -4.68 -6.19 -40.12
N ASP A 114 -4.78 -5.28 -41.10
CA ASP A 114 -3.97 -4.07 -41.13
C ASP A 114 -4.32 -3.12 -39.97
N ASP A 115 -5.60 -3.08 -39.56
CA ASP A 115 -6.05 -2.33 -38.39
C ASP A 115 -5.54 -2.96 -37.08
N ALA A 116 -5.53 -4.28 -36.98
CA ALA A 116 -4.94 -5.00 -35.85
C ALA A 116 -3.43 -4.72 -35.74
N GLN A 117 -2.72 -4.69 -36.87
CA GLN A 117 -1.31 -4.32 -36.92
C GLN A 117 -1.10 -2.84 -36.57
N ALA A 118 -1.95 -1.93 -37.05
CA ALA A 118 -1.89 -0.53 -36.68
C ALA A 118 -2.11 -0.32 -35.18
N PHE A 119 -3.05 -1.05 -34.58
CA PHE A 119 -3.27 -1.04 -33.13
C PHE A 119 -2.02 -1.52 -32.37
N TYR A 120 -1.42 -2.64 -32.79
CA TYR A 120 -0.18 -3.15 -32.21
C TYR A 120 0.97 -2.12 -32.31
N ASP A 121 1.13 -1.49 -33.47
CA ASP A 121 2.22 -0.55 -33.73
C ASP A 121 2.07 0.74 -32.91
N GLU A 122 0.88 1.36 -32.94
CA GLU A 122 0.60 2.59 -32.17
C GLU A 122 0.76 2.35 -30.66
N LEU A 123 0.29 1.22 -30.17
CA LEU A 123 0.41 0.86 -28.76
C LEU A 123 1.85 0.54 -28.35
N SER A 124 2.58 -0.19 -29.20
CA SER A 124 4.01 -0.45 -28.98
C SER A 124 4.79 0.85 -28.92
N TYR A 125 4.51 1.80 -29.82
CA TYR A 125 5.14 3.12 -29.84
C TYR A 125 4.85 3.88 -28.55
N MET A 126 3.57 3.96 -28.14
CA MET A 126 3.19 4.68 -26.92
C MET A 126 3.82 4.09 -25.65
N LEU A 127 3.97 2.76 -25.57
CA LEU A 127 4.62 2.10 -24.44
C LEU A 127 6.12 2.36 -24.40
N VAL A 128 6.85 2.20 -25.51
CA VAL A 128 8.31 2.44 -25.54
C VAL A 128 8.69 3.91 -25.37
N THR A 129 7.80 4.83 -25.74
CA THR A 129 8.03 6.28 -25.58
C THR A 129 7.43 6.86 -24.29
N GLN A 130 6.90 6.01 -23.41
CA GLN A 130 6.31 6.37 -22.11
C GLN A 130 5.14 7.40 -22.24
N MET A 131 4.35 7.31 -23.31
CA MET A 131 3.14 8.13 -23.51
C MET A 131 1.99 7.69 -22.62
N ALA A 132 1.94 6.41 -22.27
CA ALA A 132 0.95 5.87 -21.36
C ALA A 132 1.43 4.54 -20.78
N ALA A 133 0.84 4.14 -19.65
CA ALA A 133 1.09 2.86 -19.03
C ALA A 133 -0.20 2.27 -18.44
N PRO A 134 -0.41 0.94 -18.57
CA PRO A 134 -1.49 0.24 -17.88
C PRO A 134 -1.14 0.04 -16.41
N ASN A 135 -2.12 -0.34 -15.59
CA ASN A 135 -1.89 -0.71 -14.20
C ASN A 135 -0.94 -1.91 -14.05
N SER A 136 -0.25 -1.98 -12.90
CA SER A 136 0.75 -3.00 -12.61
C SER A 136 0.31 -4.46 -12.85
N PRO A 137 -0.91 -4.92 -12.49
CA PRO A 137 -1.35 -6.28 -12.85
C PRO A 137 -1.30 -6.62 -14.35
N GLN A 138 -1.49 -5.66 -15.26
CA GLN A 138 -1.33 -5.94 -16.69
C GLN A 138 0.14 -6.25 -17.01
N TRP A 139 1.07 -5.44 -16.51
CA TRP A 139 2.51 -5.69 -16.63
C TRP A 139 2.96 -7.02 -16.03
N PHE A 140 2.27 -7.55 -15.02
CA PHE A 140 2.61 -8.83 -14.41
C PHE A 140 2.04 -10.03 -15.18
N ASN A 141 0.82 -9.90 -15.70
CA ASN A 141 0.01 -11.07 -16.08
C ASN A 141 -0.31 -11.13 -17.59
N THR A 142 -0.51 -10.00 -18.26
CA THR A 142 -1.08 -9.92 -19.64
C THR A 142 -0.16 -10.46 -20.73
N GLY A 143 -0.47 -11.61 -21.32
CA GLY A 143 0.29 -12.18 -22.44
C GLY A 143 1.42 -13.13 -22.05
N LEU A 144 1.51 -13.57 -20.79
CA LEU A 144 2.53 -14.56 -20.37
C LEU A 144 2.33 -15.89 -21.12
N ASN A 145 1.08 -16.33 -21.25
CA ASN A 145 0.75 -17.54 -21.99
C ASN A 145 0.90 -17.32 -23.50
N TRP A 146 0.31 -16.24 -24.04
CA TRP A 146 0.36 -15.93 -25.46
C TRP A 146 1.79 -15.80 -26.01
N ALA A 147 2.65 -15.02 -25.36
CA ALA A 147 4.00 -14.76 -25.85
C ALA A 147 4.99 -15.90 -25.55
N TYR A 148 4.84 -16.60 -24.42
CA TYR A 148 5.87 -17.51 -23.89
C TYR A 148 5.39 -18.93 -23.59
N GLY A 149 4.10 -19.23 -23.76
CA GLY A 149 3.52 -20.51 -23.38
C GLY A 149 3.49 -20.78 -21.86
N ILE A 150 3.74 -19.76 -21.03
CA ILE A 150 3.76 -19.91 -19.57
C ILE A 150 2.36 -20.26 -19.09
N ASN A 151 2.24 -21.36 -18.33
CA ASN A 151 0.98 -21.78 -17.74
C ASN A 151 1.15 -22.45 -16.37
N SER A 152 0.08 -22.56 -15.60
CA SER A 152 0.03 -23.31 -14.33
C SER A 152 -1.40 -23.78 -14.01
N PRO A 153 -1.60 -24.76 -13.11
CA PRO A 153 -2.93 -25.29 -12.82
C PRO A 153 -3.95 -24.23 -12.36
N ALA A 154 -5.23 -24.50 -12.61
CA ALA A 154 -6.35 -23.65 -12.19
C ALA A 154 -6.35 -23.39 -10.67
N GLN A 155 -6.79 -22.18 -10.28
CA GLN A 155 -6.75 -21.70 -8.89
C GLN A 155 -8.12 -21.23 -8.37
N GLY A 156 -9.19 -21.63 -9.05
CA GLY A 156 -10.57 -21.25 -8.70
C GLY A 156 -11.02 -19.90 -9.25
N HIS A 157 -10.37 -19.42 -10.33
CA HIS A 157 -10.81 -18.25 -11.08
C HIS A 157 -11.93 -18.60 -12.06
N TRP A 158 -12.78 -17.62 -12.37
CA TRP A 158 -13.90 -17.69 -13.29
C TRP A 158 -13.64 -16.84 -14.53
N ILE A 159 -14.18 -17.27 -15.65
CA ILE A 159 -14.15 -16.56 -16.95
C ILE A 159 -15.57 -16.44 -17.49
N ALA A 160 -15.83 -15.38 -18.23
CA ALA A 160 -17.06 -15.19 -18.98
C ALA A 160 -16.80 -15.50 -20.46
N ASP A 161 -17.68 -16.29 -21.08
CA ASP A 161 -17.66 -16.50 -22.52
C ASP A 161 -17.97 -15.19 -23.26
N HIS A 162 -17.18 -14.88 -24.28
CA HIS A 162 -17.23 -13.56 -24.92
C HIS A 162 -18.51 -13.30 -25.74
N LEU A 163 -19.21 -14.34 -26.19
CA LEU A 163 -20.45 -14.21 -26.98
C LEU A 163 -21.67 -14.24 -26.08
N THR A 164 -21.70 -15.21 -25.16
CA THR A 164 -22.89 -15.52 -24.37
C THR A 164 -22.87 -14.90 -22.98
N GLY A 165 -21.70 -14.50 -22.48
CA GLY A 165 -21.50 -14.15 -21.06
C GLY A 165 -21.58 -15.34 -20.10
N SER A 166 -21.70 -16.56 -20.60
CA SER A 166 -21.81 -17.77 -19.77
C SER A 166 -20.54 -17.96 -18.95
N LEU A 167 -20.70 -18.27 -17.67
CA LEU A 167 -19.59 -18.36 -16.73
C LEU A 167 -19.07 -19.79 -16.61
N SER A 168 -17.76 -19.93 -16.56
CA SER A 168 -17.10 -21.21 -16.26
C SER A 168 -15.83 -21.01 -15.46
N LEU A 169 -15.36 -22.07 -14.80
CA LEU A 169 -14.05 -22.05 -14.15
C LEU A 169 -12.95 -22.01 -15.22
N ALA A 170 -11.95 -21.16 -14.98
CA ALA A 170 -10.74 -21.14 -15.78
C ALA A 170 -10.06 -22.52 -15.71
N LYS A 171 -9.65 -23.04 -16.88
CA LYS A 171 -8.97 -24.34 -16.98
C LYS A 171 -7.54 -24.31 -16.46
N ASP A 172 -6.96 -23.12 -16.41
CA ASP A 172 -5.60 -22.85 -15.97
C ASP A 172 -5.46 -21.41 -15.44
N ALA A 173 -4.24 -20.99 -15.11
CA ALA A 173 -3.96 -19.72 -14.46
C ALA A 173 -3.60 -18.55 -15.39
N TYR A 174 -3.25 -18.79 -16.66
CA TYR A 174 -2.60 -17.76 -17.50
C TYR A 174 -3.11 -17.65 -18.93
N THR A 175 -3.91 -18.60 -19.43
CA THR A 175 -4.61 -18.46 -20.71
C THR A 175 -5.56 -17.25 -20.66
N HIS A 176 -6.24 -17.06 -19.54
CA HIS A 176 -6.97 -15.82 -19.21
C HIS A 176 -6.24 -15.08 -18.07
N PRO A 177 -5.57 -13.95 -18.34
CA PRO A 177 -4.84 -13.22 -17.31
C PRO A 177 -5.79 -12.55 -16.29
N GLN A 178 -5.24 -12.11 -15.15
CA GLN A 178 -5.90 -11.17 -14.24
C GLN A 178 -5.35 -9.74 -14.45
N PRO A 179 -5.90 -8.95 -15.40
CA PRO A 179 -5.36 -7.63 -15.75
C PRO A 179 -5.86 -6.51 -14.83
N HIS A 180 -6.92 -6.72 -14.06
CA HIS A 180 -7.60 -5.69 -13.28
C HIS A 180 -6.81 -5.34 -12.00
N ALA A 181 -6.72 -4.06 -11.67
CA ALA A 181 -6.07 -3.61 -10.44
C ALA A 181 -7.05 -3.42 -9.27
N CYS A 182 -8.29 -3.09 -9.57
CA CYS A 182 -9.26 -2.64 -8.61
C CYS A 182 -10.45 -3.59 -8.56
N PHE A 183 -10.83 -4.00 -7.36
CA PHE A 183 -11.99 -4.84 -7.12
C PHE A 183 -12.82 -4.25 -6.00
N ILE A 184 -14.13 -4.34 -6.14
CA ILE A 184 -15.10 -4.08 -5.06
C ILE A 184 -15.77 -5.40 -4.76
N GLN A 185 -15.90 -5.75 -3.49
CA GLN A 185 -16.49 -7.02 -3.04
C GLN A 185 -17.56 -6.76 -2.00
N SER A 186 -18.64 -7.54 -2.05
CA SER A 186 -19.62 -7.61 -0.96
C SER A 186 -19.22 -8.64 0.09
N VAL A 187 -19.78 -8.45 1.29
CA VAL A 187 -19.77 -9.42 2.37
C VAL A 187 -21.18 -9.55 2.95
N SER A 188 -21.60 -10.79 3.17
CA SER A 188 -22.82 -11.13 3.90
C SER A 188 -22.49 -11.42 5.36
N ASP A 189 -23.45 -11.18 6.24
CA ASP A 189 -23.34 -11.48 7.68
C ASP A 189 -23.49 -12.98 7.97
N ASP A 190 -22.57 -13.76 7.40
CA ASP A 190 -22.43 -15.20 7.50
C ASP A 190 -20.94 -15.54 7.70
N LEU A 191 -20.63 -16.54 8.53
CA LEU A 191 -19.25 -16.87 8.85
C LEU A 191 -18.52 -17.64 7.74
N VAL A 192 -19.12 -18.69 7.17
CA VAL A 192 -18.38 -19.71 6.39
C VAL A 192 -18.98 -20.05 5.03
N ASN A 193 -20.21 -19.63 4.74
CA ASN A 193 -20.87 -19.90 3.47
C ASN A 193 -20.35 -18.96 2.37
N GLU A 194 -20.68 -19.29 1.11
CA GLU A 194 -20.38 -18.46 -0.05
C GLU A 194 -20.90 -17.02 0.14
N GLY A 195 -20.05 -16.04 -0.14
CA GLY A 195 -20.34 -14.62 0.12
C GLY A 195 -20.20 -14.19 1.59
N GLY A 196 -19.93 -15.11 2.52
CA GLY A 196 -19.66 -14.83 3.94
C GLY A 196 -18.25 -14.27 4.22
N ILE A 197 -17.92 -14.14 5.50
CA ILE A 197 -16.69 -13.50 6.00
C ILE A 197 -15.44 -14.29 5.62
N MET A 198 -15.43 -15.62 5.86
CA MET A 198 -14.26 -16.45 5.55
C MET A 198 -14.06 -16.61 4.04
N ASP A 199 -15.15 -16.70 3.28
CA ASP A 199 -15.11 -16.74 1.82
C ASP A 199 -14.54 -15.45 1.22
N LEU A 200 -14.91 -14.27 1.76
CA LEU A 200 -14.30 -13.00 1.37
C LEU A 200 -12.77 -13.06 1.47
N TRP A 201 -12.21 -13.57 2.57
CA TRP A 201 -10.75 -13.65 2.72
C TRP A 201 -10.09 -14.61 1.73
N VAL A 202 -10.77 -15.70 1.34
CA VAL A 202 -10.29 -16.59 0.28
C VAL A 202 -10.26 -15.85 -1.07
N ARG A 203 -11.33 -15.12 -1.40
CA ARG A 203 -11.40 -14.30 -2.63
C ARG A 203 -10.34 -13.20 -2.64
N GLU A 204 -10.11 -12.53 -1.51
CA GLU A 204 -9.05 -11.53 -1.34
C GLU A 204 -7.65 -12.14 -1.52
N ALA A 205 -7.40 -13.33 -0.97
CA ALA A 205 -6.12 -14.01 -1.14
C ALA A 205 -5.83 -14.33 -2.61
N ARG A 206 -6.84 -14.75 -3.38
CA ARG A 206 -6.72 -14.92 -4.84
C ARG A 206 -6.35 -13.60 -5.52
N LEU A 207 -7.01 -12.49 -5.16
CA LEU A 207 -6.70 -11.17 -5.73
C LEU A 207 -5.28 -10.70 -5.42
N PHE A 208 -4.88 -10.78 -4.15
CA PHE A 208 -3.57 -10.36 -3.70
C PHE A 208 -2.46 -11.16 -4.38
N LYS A 209 -2.62 -12.46 -4.58
CA LYS A 209 -1.62 -13.29 -5.28
C LYS A 209 -1.19 -12.72 -6.63
N TYR A 210 -2.14 -12.18 -7.40
CA TYR A 210 -1.93 -11.64 -8.75
C TYR A 210 -1.70 -10.11 -8.77
N GLY A 211 -1.56 -9.48 -7.60
CA GLY A 211 -1.15 -8.08 -7.47
C GLY A 211 -2.30 -7.06 -7.53
N SER A 212 -3.54 -7.51 -7.36
CA SER A 212 -4.72 -6.64 -7.36
C SER A 212 -5.09 -6.20 -5.95
N GLY A 213 -5.73 -5.04 -5.84
CA GLY A 213 -6.28 -4.51 -4.60
C GLY A 213 -7.80 -4.65 -4.55
N THR A 214 -8.36 -4.62 -3.34
CA THR A 214 -9.78 -4.90 -3.12
C THR A 214 -10.39 -4.01 -2.04
N GLY A 215 -11.66 -3.69 -2.15
CA GLY A 215 -12.39 -2.95 -1.14
C GLY A 215 -13.77 -3.52 -0.84
N THR A 216 -14.21 -3.37 0.39
CA THR A 216 -15.48 -3.90 0.88
C THR A 216 -16.10 -2.95 1.87
N ASN A 217 -17.41 -2.75 1.75
CA ASN A 217 -18.22 -2.13 2.80
C ASN A 217 -18.69 -3.21 3.77
N PHE A 218 -18.27 -3.08 5.02
CA PHE A 218 -18.54 -4.04 6.07
C PHE A 218 -19.81 -3.73 6.86
N SER A 219 -20.56 -2.70 6.48
CA SER A 219 -21.75 -2.24 7.19
C SER A 219 -22.87 -3.27 7.25
N ARG A 220 -22.82 -4.35 6.46
CA ARG A 220 -23.79 -5.45 6.56
C ARG A 220 -23.54 -6.37 7.76
N LEU A 221 -22.32 -6.39 8.29
CA LEU A 221 -22.00 -7.24 9.44
C LEU A 221 -22.66 -6.71 10.70
N ARG A 222 -23.18 -7.60 11.54
CA ARG A 222 -23.82 -7.18 12.79
C ARG A 222 -22.80 -6.58 13.76
N GLY A 223 -23.21 -5.55 14.49
CA GLY A 223 -22.38 -4.89 15.49
C GLY A 223 -22.03 -5.78 16.67
N GLU A 224 -21.13 -5.30 17.53
CA GLU A 224 -20.83 -5.97 18.79
C GLU A 224 -22.11 -6.15 19.60
N ASN A 225 -22.22 -7.26 20.34
CA ASN A 225 -23.32 -7.52 21.27
C ASN A 225 -24.71 -7.78 20.64
N GLU A 226 -24.84 -7.75 19.32
CA GLU A 226 -26.06 -8.19 18.60
C GLU A 226 -26.28 -9.73 18.73
N PRO A 227 -27.54 -10.20 18.74
CA PRO A 227 -27.85 -11.61 18.98
C PRO A 227 -27.39 -12.54 17.84
N LEU A 228 -27.00 -13.77 18.19
CA LEU A 228 -26.68 -14.86 17.24
C LEU A 228 -27.83 -15.89 17.18
N SER A 229 -28.01 -16.53 16.03
CA SER A 229 -29.07 -17.53 15.82
C SER A 229 -28.93 -18.78 16.70
N GLY A 230 -27.69 -19.19 17.00
CA GLY A 230 -27.38 -20.32 17.89
C GLY A 230 -27.39 -20.00 19.39
N GLY A 231 -27.80 -18.79 19.78
CA GLY A 231 -27.62 -18.25 21.12
C GLY A 231 -26.26 -17.57 21.30
N GLY A 232 -26.17 -16.65 22.26
CA GLY A 232 -24.97 -15.82 22.49
C GLY A 232 -25.01 -14.46 21.77
N ARG A 233 -23.86 -13.78 21.73
CA ARG A 233 -23.72 -12.41 21.20
C ARG A 233 -22.56 -12.33 20.21
N SER A 234 -22.70 -11.47 19.21
CA SER A 234 -21.67 -11.17 18.22
C SER A 234 -20.40 -10.60 18.87
N SER A 235 -19.24 -10.99 18.33
CA SER A 235 -17.93 -10.40 18.63
C SER A 235 -17.70 -9.04 17.96
N GLY A 236 -18.66 -8.57 17.16
CA GLY A 236 -18.63 -7.31 16.45
C GLY A 236 -17.70 -7.29 15.23
N LEU A 237 -17.88 -6.26 14.40
CA LEU A 237 -17.14 -6.07 13.15
C LEU A 237 -15.62 -6.02 13.38
N MET A 238 -15.20 -5.31 14.43
CA MET A 238 -13.78 -5.04 14.68
C MET A 238 -12.94 -6.32 14.88
N SER A 239 -13.56 -7.39 15.39
CA SER A 239 -12.88 -8.67 15.56
C SER A 239 -12.50 -9.30 14.21
N PHE A 240 -13.40 -9.24 13.23
CA PHE A 240 -13.17 -9.78 11.89
C PHE A 240 -12.22 -8.91 11.07
N LEU A 241 -12.30 -7.58 11.21
CA LEU A 241 -11.36 -6.66 10.54
C LEU A 241 -9.91 -6.92 10.95
N LYS A 242 -9.66 -7.24 12.23
CA LYS A 242 -8.32 -7.63 12.70
C LYS A 242 -7.81 -8.91 12.04
N ILE A 243 -8.68 -9.90 11.81
CA ILE A 243 -8.28 -11.13 11.10
C ILE A 243 -7.96 -10.81 9.63
N GLY A 244 -8.81 -10.04 8.96
CA GLY A 244 -8.58 -9.63 7.57
C GLY A 244 -7.28 -8.83 7.40
N ASP A 245 -6.97 -7.94 8.34
CA ASP A 245 -5.70 -7.20 8.37
C ASP A 245 -4.48 -8.12 8.49
N ARG A 246 -4.55 -9.12 9.38
CA ARG A 246 -3.49 -10.14 9.52
C ARG A 246 -3.32 -11.00 8.28
N ALA A 247 -4.43 -11.41 7.66
CA ALA A 247 -4.40 -12.16 6.42
C ALA A 247 -3.76 -11.35 5.28
N ALA A 248 -4.12 -10.08 5.12
CA ALA A 248 -3.52 -9.19 4.13
C ALA A 248 -2.01 -9.01 4.36
N GLY A 249 -1.56 -8.81 5.60
CA GLY A 249 -0.15 -8.67 5.94
C GLY A 249 0.69 -9.92 5.67
N ALA A 250 0.09 -11.12 5.68
CA ALA A 250 0.77 -12.38 5.43
C ALA A 250 0.98 -12.67 3.93
N ILE A 251 0.23 -12.01 3.04
CA ILE A 251 0.22 -12.32 1.60
C ILE A 251 1.08 -11.30 0.83
N LYS A 252 2.07 -11.81 0.08
CA LYS A 252 2.89 -11.04 -0.86
C LYS A 252 2.59 -11.48 -2.30
N SER A 253 2.51 -10.52 -3.22
CA SER A 253 2.04 -10.75 -4.59
C SER A 253 3.16 -11.00 -5.60
N GLY A 254 2.91 -11.83 -6.63
CA GLY A 254 3.70 -11.87 -7.88
C GLY A 254 5.19 -12.25 -7.79
N GLY A 255 5.64 -12.93 -6.72
CA GLY A 255 7.06 -13.26 -6.55
C GLY A 255 7.98 -12.04 -6.34
N THR A 256 7.41 -10.86 -6.13
CA THR A 256 8.10 -9.60 -5.83
C THR A 256 7.47 -8.94 -4.59
N THR A 257 8.11 -7.89 -4.05
CA THR A 257 7.86 -7.33 -2.71
C THR A 257 6.55 -6.55 -2.49
N ARG A 258 5.53 -6.68 -3.36
CA ARG A 258 4.31 -5.85 -3.26
C ARG A 258 3.32 -6.43 -2.24
N ARG A 259 3.08 -5.67 -1.16
CA ARG A 259 2.08 -5.93 -0.10
C ARG A 259 0.65 -5.90 -0.64
N ALA A 260 -0.24 -6.65 0.00
CA ALA A 260 -1.68 -6.57 -0.23
C ALA A 260 -2.20 -5.14 -0.01
N ALA A 261 -3.23 -4.76 -0.76
CA ALA A 261 -3.87 -3.45 -0.66
C ALA A 261 -5.38 -3.62 -0.47
N LYS A 262 -5.90 -3.15 0.67
CA LYS A 262 -7.30 -3.33 1.09
C LYS A 262 -7.95 -1.98 1.42
N MET A 263 -9.21 -1.81 1.04
CA MET A 263 -10.11 -0.76 1.56
C MET A 263 -11.16 -1.38 2.50
N VAL A 264 -11.35 -0.76 3.66
CA VAL A 264 -12.45 -1.06 4.58
C VAL A 264 -13.35 0.17 4.65
N CYS A 265 -14.58 0.02 4.14
CA CYS A 265 -15.61 1.06 4.25
C CYS A 265 -16.60 0.72 5.36
N LEU A 266 -17.06 1.75 6.08
CA LEU A 266 -18.13 1.64 7.07
C LEU A 266 -19.09 2.84 6.96
N ASP A 267 -20.39 2.57 6.99
CA ASP A 267 -21.44 3.59 7.00
C ASP A 267 -21.51 4.22 8.39
N VAL A 268 -21.72 5.54 8.43
CA VAL A 268 -21.66 6.33 9.68
C VAL A 268 -22.72 5.99 10.72
N ASP A 269 -23.76 5.25 10.34
CA ASP A 269 -24.82 4.77 11.23
C ASP A 269 -24.52 3.37 11.84
N HIS A 270 -23.37 2.77 11.53
CA HIS A 270 -23.06 1.43 12.03
C HIS A 270 -22.84 1.42 13.56
N PRO A 271 -23.30 0.39 14.30
CA PRO A 271 -23.14 0.32 15.76
C PRO A 271 -21.70 0.41 16.26
N ASP A 272 -20.75 -0.11 15.47
CA ASP A 272 -19.31 -0.11 15.80
C ASP A 272 -18.54 1.12 15.25
N ILE A 273 -19.23 2.17 14.76
CA ILE A 273 -18.59 3.30 14.07
C ILE A 273 -17.54 4.03 14.90
N GLU A 274 -17.80 4.30 16.19
CA GLU A 274 -16.84 4.99 17.06
C GLU A 274 -15.56 4.16 17.25
N ALA A 275 -15.68 2.83 17.36
CA ALA A 275 -14.54 1.93 17.48
C ALA A 275 -13.74 1.86 16.17
N PHE A 276 -14.41 1.89 15.03
CA PHE A 276 -13.78 1.91 13.71
C PHE A 276 -13.00 3.20 13.45
N VAL A 277 -13.62 4.37 13.69
CA VAL A 277 -12.99 5.70 13.53
C VAL A 277 -11.73 5.81 14.38
N ASN A 278 -11.79 5.38 15.64
CA ASN A 278 -10.67 5.47 16.57
C ASN A 278 -9.68 4.30 16.48
N TRP A 279 -9.89 3.34 15.58
CA TRP A 279 -9.09 2.10 15.55
C TRP A 279 -7.61 2.39 15.35
N LYS A 280 -7.24 3.06 14.26
CA LYS A 280 -5.83 3.35 13.94
C LYS A 280 -5.17 4.31 14.93
N VAL A 281 -5.93 5.27 15.48
CA VAL A 281 -5.43 6.15 16.55
C VAL A 281 -4.93 5.32 17.75
N ARG A 282 -5.71 4.31 18.17
CA ARG A 282 -5.32 3.41 19.27
C ARG A 282 -4.10 2.56 18.92
N GLU A 283 -3.97 2.13 17.66
CA GLU A 283 -2.85 1.31 17.22
C GLU A 283 -1.54 2.12 17.13
N GLU A 284 -1.58 3.38 16.69
CA GLU A 284 -0.42 4.28 16.74
C GLU A 284 0.06 4.53 18.18
N LEU A 285 -0.87 4.69 19.13
CA LEU A 285 -0.53 4.82 20.56
C LEU A 285 0.14 3.57 21.12
N LYS A 286 -0.28 2.37 20.66
CA LYS A 286 0.39 1.11 21.05
C LYS A 286 1.81 1.04 20.51
N VAL A 287 2.03 1.43 19.25
CA VAL A 287 3.38 1.47 18.68
C VAL A 287 4.27 2.40 19.49
N ALA A 288 3.81 3.63 19.79
CA ALA A 288 4.55 4.56 20.64
C ALA A 288 4.88 3.97 22.01
N ALA A 289 3.90 3.32 22.67
CA ALA A 289 4.12 2.68 23.97
C ALA A 289 5.15 1.54 23.90
N LEU A 290 5.16 0.74 22.83
CA LEU A 290 6.12 -0.35 22.64
C LEU A 290 7.54 0.19 22.43
N VAL A 291 7.69 1.20 21.55
CA VAL A 291 8.99 1.76 21.20
C VAL A 291 9.59 2.56 22.36
N GLU A 292 8.81 3.44 23.00
CA GLU A 292 9.29 4.22 24.15
C GLU A 292 9.47 3.33 25.39
N GLY A 293 8.62 2.32 25.58
CA GLY A 293 8.77 1.34 26.64
C GLY A 293 10.11 0.60 26.56
N MET A 294 10.51 0.18 25.35
CA MET A 294 11.79 -0.49 25.11
C MET A 294 13.01 0.35 25.55
N LYS A 295 12.96 1.67 25.34
CA LYS A 295 14.04 2.60 25.76
C LYS A 295 14.15 2.75 27.27
N ASN A 296 13.06 2.53 28.00
CA ASN A 296 12.97 2.70 29.45
C ASN A 296 13.16 1.39 30.23
N LEU A 297 13.38 0.26 29.55
CA LEU A 297 13.67 -1.01 30.23
C LEU A 297 15.04 -0.98 30.92
N PRO A 298 15.23 -1.73 32.02
CA PRO A 298 16.54 -1.96 32.62
C PRO A 298 17.58 -2.46 31.60
N LYS A 299 18.85 -2.09 31.79
CA LYS A 299 19.92 -2.34 30.82
C LYS A 299 20.09 -3.82 30.47
N ASP A 300 19.94 -4.71 31.45
CA ASP A 300 19.98 -6.16 31.26
C ASP A 300 18.86 -6.69 30.34
N GLN A 301 17.68 -6.07 30.37
CA GLN A 301 16.58 -6.41 29.48
C GLN A 301 16.78 -5.85 28.07
N GLN A 302 17.38 -4.65 27.96
CA GLN A 302 17.78 -4.10 26.66
C GLN A 302 18.84 -4.98 25.98
N ASP A 303 19.84 -5.42 26.74
CA ASP A 303 20.90 -6.29 26.24
C ASP A 303 20.36 -7.68 25.88
N LEU A 304 19.39 -8.21 26.64
CA LEU A 304 18.65 -9.41 26.25
C LEU A 304 17.94 -9.23 24.91
N ALA A 305 17.14 -8.17 24.77
CA ALA A 305 16.36 -7.93 23.55
C ALA A 305 17.28 -7.81 22.34
N LYS A 306 18.41 -7.08 22.49
CA LYS A 306 19.47 -7.00 21.48
C LYS A 306 20.05 -8.38 21.17
N GLY A 307 20.34 -9.19 22.19
CA GLY A 307 20.83 -10.57 22.01
C GLY A 307 19.84 -11.50 21.31
N MET A 308 18.54 -11.23 21.41
CA MET A 308 17.47 -11.96 20.70
C MET A 308 17.14 -11.37 19.32
N GLY A 309 17.72 -10.22 18.95
CA GLY A 309 17.41 -9.51 17.72
C GLY A 309 16.04 -8.80 17.72
N LEU A 310 15.41 -8.62 18.89
CA LEU A 310 14.14 -7.90 19.02
C LEU A 310 14.37 -6.40 18.75
N LYS A 311 13.77 -5.88 17.68
CA LYS A 311 13.90 -4.47 17.29
C LYS A 311 12.53 -3.80 17.23
N LEU A 312 12.20 -3.06 18.29
CA LEU A 312 11.01 -2.22 18.37
C LEU A 312 11.39 -0.79 18.02
N ASP A 313 11.17 -0.41 16.76
CA ASP A 313 11.39 0.94 16.25
C ASP A 313 10.15 1.48 15.51
N TYR A 314 10.25 2.73 15.06
CA TYR A 314 9.20 3.38 14.27
C TYR A 314 9.27 3.02 12.78
N ASP A 315 10.01 1.99 12.36
CA ASP A 315 9.95 1.53 10.96
C ASP A 315 8.58 0.89 10.71
N PHE A 316 7.88 1.33 9.66
CA PHE A 316 6.59 0.76 9.27
C PHE A 316 6.70 -0.71 8.80
N ASN A 317 7.91 -1.20 8.48
CA ASN A 317 8.20 -2.62 8.28
C ASN A 317 8.87 -3.27 9.50
N GLY A 318 8.97 -2.54 10.60
CA GLY A 318 9.55 -2.97 11.86
C GLY A 318 8.59 -3.84 12.66
N GLU A 319 9.17 -4.55 13.63
CA GLU A 319 8.44 -5.53 14.44
C GLU A 319 7.31 -4.87 15.25
N ALA A 320 7.48 -3.63 15.70
CA ALA A 320 6.45 -2.88 16.43
C ALA A 320 5.15 -2.73 15.62
N TYR A 321 5.25 -2.28 14.36
CA TYR A 321 4.10 -2.17 13.47
C TYR A 321 3.50 -3.53 13.11
N PHE A 322 4.29 -4.60 13.08
CA PHE A 322 3.78 -5.96 12.92
C PHE A 322 3.04 -6.49 14.16
N THR A 323 3.14 -5.88 15.34
CA THR A 323 2.35 -6.32 16.51
C THR A 323 0.96 -5.69 16.58
N VAL A 324 0.75 -4.54 15.93
CA VAL A 324 -0.52 -3.82 15.92
C VAL A 324 -1.40 -4.21 14.74
N SER A 325 -2.65 -3.73 14.74
CA SER A 325 -3.65 -4.05 13.70
C SER A 325 -4.05 -2.85 12.86
N GLY A 326 -4.76 -3.10 11.76
CA GLY A 326 -5.32 -2.09 10.86
C GLY A 326 -4.29 -1.40 9.97
N GLN A 327 -3.09 -1.95 9.83
CA GLN A 327 -2.00 -1.33 9.07
C GLN A 327 -1.99 -1.73 7.59
N ASN A 328 -2.68 -2.82 7.23
CA ASN A 328 -2.74 -3.35 5.87
C ASN A 328 -4.02 -2.96 5.13
N SER A 329 -4.79 -2.00 5.66
CA SER A 329 -5.96 -1.42 5.00
C SER A 329 -5.96 0.09 5.07
N ASN A 330 -6.52 0.72 4.03
CA ASN A 330 -7.08 2.06 4.13
C ASN A 330 -8.48 1.97 4.72
N ASN A 331 -8.84 2.91 5.58
CA ASN A 331 -10.15 2.93 6.23
C ASN A 331 -10.91 4.17 5.77
N SER A 332 -12.18 4.00 5.41
CA SER A 332 -13.03 5.13 5.02
C SER A 332 -14.42 5.05 5.65
N VAL A 333 -14.93 6.21 6.05
CA VAL A 333 -16.31 6.35 6.51
C VAL A 333 -17.17 6.88 5.36
N ARG A 334 -18.37 6.31 5.20
CA ARG A 334 -19.34 6.74 4.21
C ARG A 334 -20.37 7.67 4.85
N LEU A 335 -20.46 8.89 4.33
CA LEU A 335 -21.33 9.95 4.83
C LEU A 335 -22.41 10.31 3.82
N SER A 336 -23.64 10.40 4.29
CA SER A 336 -24.78 10.89 3.50
C SER A 336 -24.99 12.38 3.71
N ASP A 337 -25.71 13.03 2.80
CA ASP A 337 -26.10 14.44 2.96
C ASP A 337 -26.91 14.66 4.25
N ALA A 338 -27.73 13.67 4.64
CA ALA A 338 -28.50 13.70 5.88
C ALA A 338 -27.62 13.74 7.14
N PHE A 339 -26.41 13.18 7.10
CA PHE A 339 -25.47 13.30 8.21
C PHE A 339 -24.95 14.73 8.34
N PHE A 340 -24.62 15.38 7.22
CA PHE A 340 -24.22 16.80 7.24
C PHE A 340 -25.36 17.71 7.69
N ASP A 341 -26.60 17.44 7.25
CA ASP A 341 -27.80 18.15 7.74
C ASP A 341 -27.95 18.00 9.27
N ALA A 342 -27.67 16.80 9.80
CA ALA A 342 -27.71 16.54 11.24
C ALA A 342 -26.56 17.24 12.00
N VAL A 343 -25.36 17.32 11.43
CA VAL A 343 -24.23 18.08 11.99
C VAL A 343 -24.58 19.58 12.05
N ASP A 344 -25.11 20.13 10.97
CA ASP A 344 -25.47 21.56 10.89
C ASP A 344 -26.59 21.95 11.86
N ALA A 345 -27.54 21.04 12.08
CA ALA A 345 -28.64 21.23 13.02
C ALA A 345 -28.29 20.88 14.47
N ASP A 346 -27.05 20.45 14.77
CA ASP A 346 -26.63 19.85 16.05
C ASP A 346 -27.60 18.75 16.54
N ALA A 347 -28.12 17.98 15.59
CA ALA A 347 -29.13 16.97 15.81
C ALA A 347 -28.53 15.66 16.36
N ASP A 348 -29.42 14.83 16.87
CA ASP A 348 -29.10 13.48 17.30
C ASP A 348 -28.95 12.55 16.09
N TRP A 349 -27.98 11.64 16.14
CA TRP A 349 -27.70 10.62 15.13
C TRP A 349 -27.82 9.23 15.74
N SER A 350 -28.76 8.43 15.25
CA SER A 350 -28.98 7.06 15.74
C SER A 350 -28.14 6.05 14.97
N LEU A 351 -27.40 5.22 15.70
CA LEU A 351 -26.72 4.05 15.17
C LEU A 351 -27.70 2.88 15.04
N THR A 352 -27.71 2.18 13.91
CA THR A 352 -28.74 1.21 13.55
C THR A 352 -28.22 -0.22 13.62
N ARG A 353 -28.86 -1.07 14.42
CA ARG A 353 -28.57 -2.51 14.51
C ARG A 353 -28.90 -3.22 13.20
N ARG A 354 -28.02 -4.10 12.72
CA ARG A 354 -28.19 -4.73 11.40
C ARG A 354 -29.22 -5.86 11.39
N MET A 355 -29.47 -6.47 12.55
CA MET A 355 -30.38 -7.62 12.63
C MET A 355 -31.87 -7.26 12.74
N ASP A 356 -32.20 -6.14 13.39
CA ASP A 356 -33.60 -5.76 13.67
C ASP A 356 -33.93 -4.30 13.34
N GLY A 357 -32.97 -3.52 12.82
CA GLY A 357 -33.15 -2.13 12.43
C GLY A 357 -33.38 -1.15 13.60
N LYS A 358 -33.26 -1.62 14.85
CA LYS A 358 -33.47 -0.76 16.02
C LYS A 358 -32.24 0.10 16.30
N ALA A 359 -32.46 1.24 16.96
CA ALA A 359 -31.37 2.06 17.46
C ALA A 359 -30.52 1.25 18.47
N SER A 360 -29.21 1.19 18.25
CA SER A 360 -28.22 0.65 19.17
C SER A 360 -27.83 1.69 20.21
N LYS A 361 -27.46 2.88 19.73
CA LYS A 361 -27.01 4.04 20.51
C LYS A 361 -27.37 5.30 19.73
N THR A 362 -27.71 6.37 20.43
CA THR A 362 -27.88 7.70 19.82
C THR A 362 -26.73 8.59 20.27
N LEU A 363 -26.14 9.31 19.32
CA LEU A 363 -25.02 10.23 19.50
C LEU A 363 -25.44 11.63 19.08
N LYS A 364 -24.65 12.65 19.45
CA LYS A 364 -24.69 13.92 18.72
C LYS A 364 -23.95 13.77 17.39
N ALA A 365 -24.55 14.23 16.29
CA ALA A 365 -23.92 14.18 14.98
C ALA A 365 -22.60 14.97 14.96
N SER A 366 -22.60 16.16 15.56
CA SER A 366 -21.43 17.01 15.79
C SER A 366 -20.32 16.28 16.56
N ALA A 367 -20.65 15.58 17.64
CA ALA A 367 -19.67 14.82 18.42
C ALA A 367 -19.02 13.67 17.62
N LEU A 368 -19.77 12.97 16.76
CA LEU A 368 -19.20 11.94 15.88
C LEU A 368 -18.34 12.55 14.78
N TRP A 369 -18.76 13.69 14.23
CA TRP A 369 -17.98 14.47 13.27
C TRP A 369 -16.64 14.93 13.83
N ASP A 370 -16.62 15.42 15.07
CA ASP A 370 -15.39 15.83 15.76
C ASP A 370 -14.44 14.65 15.95
N GLN A 371 -14.96 13.47 16.30
CA GLN A 371 -14.14 12.24 16.39
C GLN A 371 -13.52 11.86 15.05
N ILE A 372 -14.28 11.94 13.96
CA ILE A 372 -13.78 11.66 12.60
C ILE A 372 -12.66 12.63 12.23
N CYS A 373 -12.86 13.93 12.46
CA CYS A 373 -11.86 14.96 12.17
C CYS A 373 -10.59 14.76 13.02
N TYR A 374 -10.74 14.49 14.31
CA TYR A 374 -9.62 14.25 15.21
C TYR A 374 -8.83 12.98 14.81
N ALA A 375 -9.50 11.89 14.45
CA ALA A 375 -8.84 10.67 14.01
C ALA A 375 -8.01 10.91 12.74
N ALA A 376 -8.60 11.56 11.73
CA ALA A 376 -7.89 11.93 10.50
C ALA A 376 -6.71 12.87 10.78
N TRP A 377 -6.87 13.86 11.66
CA TRP A 377 -5.77 14.74 12.10
C TRP A 377 -4.63 13.96 12.79
N ARG A 378 -4.99 12.96 13.60
CA ARG A 378 -4.03 12.21 14.42
C ARG A 378 -3.30 11.11 13.65
N CYS A 379 -3.93 10.47 12.66
CA CYS A 379 -3.33 9.33 11.96
C CYS A 379 -3.68 9.20 10.47
N ALA A 380 -4.21 10.24 9.81
CA ALA A 380 -4.62 10.26 8.39
C ALA A 380 -5.73 9.28 8.00
N ASP A 381 -6.41 8.67 8.98
CA ASP A 381 -7.54 7.78 8.77
C ASP A 381 -8.63 8.09 9.81
N PRO A 382 -9.92 7.92 9.49
CA PRO A 382 -10.43 7.45 8.20
C PRO A 382 -10.46 8.56 7.14
N GLY A 383 -10.35 8.17 5.88
CA GLY A 383 -10.79 9.00 4.75
C GLY A 383 -12.32 9.06 4.67
N LEU A 384 -12.86 9.92 3.80
CA LEU A 384 -14.30 10.08 3.61
C LEU A 384 -14.75 9.70 2.20
N GLN A 385 -15.94 9.11 2.11
CA GLN A 385 -16.67 8.86 0.88
C GLN A 385 -18.06 9.47 0.99
N TYR A 386 -18.42 10.35 0.06
CA TYR A 386 -19.68 11.08 0.09
C TYR A 386 -20.77 10.25 -0.60
N ASP A 387 -21.40 9.36 0.16
CA ASP A 387 -22.29 8.30 -0.31
C ASP A 387 -23.44 8.81 -1.19
N THR A 388 -24.07 9.93 -0.81
CA THR A 388 -25.16 10.53 -1.59
C THR A 388 -24.65 11.09 -2.92
N THR A 389 -23.56 11.87 -2.92
CA THR A 389 -22.92 12.38 -4.14
C THR A 389 -22.48 11.25 -5.07
N ILE A 390 -21.85 10.20 -4.53
CA ILE A 390 -21.41 9.04 -5.32
C ILE A 390 -22.60 8.41 -6.08
N ASN A 391 -23.71 8.17 -5.37
CA ASN A 391 -24.87 7.51 -5.96
C ASN A 391 -25.70 8.44 -6.86
N ALA A 392 -25.65 9.75 -6.66
CA ALA A 392 -26.29 10.72 -7.56
C ALA A 392 -25.67 10.71 -8.97
N TRP A 393 -24.39 10.37 -9.06
CA TRP A 393 -23.65 10.19 -10.32
C TRP A 393 -23.63 8.75 -10.82
N HIS A 394 -24.43 7.84 -10.25
CA HIS A 394 -24.43 6.44 -10.64
C HIS A 394 -25.12 6.23 -12.00
N THR A 395 -24.38 5.66 -12.95
CA THR A 395 -24.89 5.30 -14.28
C THR A 395 -25.79 4.07 -14.28
N CYS A 396 -25.69 3.18 -13.28
CA CYS A 396 -26.35 1.87 -13.27
C CYS A 396 -27.09 1.49 -11.97
N PRO A 397 -27.95 2.36 -11.40
CA PRO A 397 -28.59 2.11 -10.11
C PRO A 397 -29.59 0.94 -10.09
N GLU A 398 -30.13 0.52 -11.24
CA GLU A 398 -30.99 -0.68 -11.32
C GLU A 398 -30.18 -1.96 -11.03
N GLY A 399 -28.86 -1.92 -11.22
CA GLY A 399 -27.93 -2.97 -10.85
C GLY A 399 -27.64 -3.06 -9.34
N GLY A 400 -28.06 -2.05 -8.57
CA GLY A 400 -27.81 -1.94 -7.13
C GLY A 400 -27.17 -0.62 -6.73
N ARG A 401 -26.89 -0.48 -5.43
CA ARG A 401 -26.22 0.72 -4.87
C ARG A 401 -24.71 0.58 -4.94
N ILE A 402 -24.01 1.70 -5.17
CA ILE A 402 -22.56 1.79 -4.93
C ILE A 402 -22.34 1.87 -3.42
N ASN A 403 -21.79 0.80 -2.83
CA ASN A 403 -21.59 0.67 -1.39
C ASN A 403 -20.15 0.91 -0.95
N ALA A 404 -19.17 0.79 -1.85
CA ALA A 404 -17.76 0.82 -1.51
C ALA A 404 -16.91 1.41 -2.64
N SER A 405 -15.61 1.49 -2.38
CA SER A 405 -14.59 1.75 -3.39
C SER A 405 -13.49 0.70 -3.36
N ASN A 406 -12.59 0.72 -4.34
CA ASN A 406 -11.30 0.03 -4.27
C ASN A 406 -10.35 0.68 -3.21
N PRO A 407 -9.14 0.13 -2.97
CA PRO A 407 -8.15 0.63 -1.99
C PRO A 407 -7.85 2.13 -2.02
N CYS A 408 -7.86 2.76 -3.19
CA CYS A 408 -7.41 4.13 -3.38
C CYS A 408 -8.56 5.12 -3.66
N SER A 409 -9.81 4.64 -3.58
CA SER A 409 -11.05 5.40 -3.75
C SER A 409 -11.28 6.08 -5.10
N GLU A 410 -10.58 5.67 -6.15
CA GLU A 410 -10.78 6.11 -7.53
C GLU A 410 -11.81 5.28 -8.30
N TYR A 411 -11.98 4.01 -7.96
CA TYR A 411 -13.00 3.13 -8.56
C TYR A 411 -14.20 3.02 -7.63
N MET A 412 -15.35 3.48 -8.11
CA MET A 412 -16.61 3.51 -7.38
C MET A 412 -17.74 2.99 -8.27
N PHE A 413 -18.09 1.74 -8.08
CA PHE A 413 -19.14 1.08 -8.83
C PHE A 413 -19.79 -0.02 -7.96
N LEU A 414 -20.61 -0.87 -8.57
CA LEU A 414 -21.34 -1.93 -7.89
C LEU A 414 -20.41 -2.92 -7.16
N ASP A 415 -20.93 -3.51 -6.08
CA ASP A 415 -20.23 -4.59 -5.39
C ASP A 415 -19.98 -5.78 -6.34
N ASN A 416 -18.91 -6.53 -6.08
CA ASN A 416 -18.46 -7.66 -6.90
C ASN A 416 -18.20 -7.26 -8.36
N THR A 417 -17.49 -6.15 -8.57
CA THR A 417 -17.04 -5.72 -9.90
C THR A 417 -15.55 -5.41 -9.90
N ALA A 418 -14.95 -5.38 -11.08
CA ALA A 418 -13.53 -5.13 -11.27
C ALA A 418 -13.28 -4.01 -12.28
N CYS A 419 -12.18 -3.28 -12.09
CA CYS A 419 -11.74 -2.22 -12.99
C CYS A 419 -10.25 -2.34 -13.31
N ASN A 420 -9.96 -2.30 -14.60
CA ASN A 420 -8.62 -2.20 -15.17
C ASN A 420 -8.35 -0.75 -15.56
N LEU A 421 -7.11 -0.31 -15.32
CA LEU A 421 -6.71 1.08 -15.38
C LEU A 421 -5.55 1.28 -16.36
N ALA A 422 -5.48 2.49 -16.90
CA ALA A 422 -4.31 3.02 -17.60
C ALA A 422 -4.19 4.52 -17.32
N SER A 423 -2.99 5.08 -17.50
CA SER A 423 -2.76 6.51 -17.34
C SER A 423 -1.92 7.06 -18.47
N ILE A 424 -2.39 8.16 -19.06
CA ILE A 424 -1.71 8.91 -20.12
C ILE A 424 -0.77 9.96 -19.48
N ASN A 425 0.45 10.06 -19.98
CA ASN A 425 1.42 11.06 -19.54
C ASN A 425 1.21 12.39 -20.27
N LEU A 426 0.62 13.39 -19.60
CA LEU A 426 0.29 14.68 -20.22
C LEU A 426 1.52 15.43 -20.78
N MET A 427 2.70 15.23 -20.19
CA MET A 427 3.94 15.86 -20.67
C MET A 427 4.34 15.42 -22.09
N LYS A 428 3.83 14.28 -22.58
CA LYS A 428 4.10 13.81 -23.95
C LYS A 428 3.20 14.47 -24.99
N PHE A 429 2.23 15.28 -24.54
CA PHE A 429 1.29 16.03 -25.39
C PHE A 429 1.40 17.53 -25.16
N TYR A 430 2.31 17.99 -24.32
CA TYR A 430 2.54 19.42 -24.08
C TYR A 430 3.92 19.82 -24.58
N ASP A 431 3.97 20.83 -25.44
CA ASP A 431 5.23 21.41 -25.89
C ASP A 431 5.54 22.68 -25.09
N ALA A 432 6.62 22.65 -24.31
CA ALA A 432 7.00 23.76 -23.45
C ALA A 432 7.52 24.98 -24.24
N GLU A 433 7.96 24.81 -25.49
CA GLU A 433 8.47 25.90 -26.32
C GLU A 433 7.33 26.72 -26.95
N SER A 434 6.43 26.05 -27.67
CA SER A 434 5.23 26.70 -28.26
C SER A 434 4.10 26.91 -27.26
N LYS A 435 4.20 26.32 -26.06
CA LYS A 435 3.14 26.28 -25.04
C LYS A 435 1.81 25.73 -25.57
N ALA A 436 1.87 24.85 -26.56
CA ALA A 436 0.71 24.23 -27.18
C ALA A 436 0.47 22.82 -26.61
N PHE A 437 -0.81 22.44 -26.53
CA PHE A 437 -1.21 21.07 -26.19
C PHE A 437 -1.63 20.32 -27.46
N ASP A 438 -1.04 19.15 -27.73
CA ASP A 438 -1.42 18.27 -28.85
C ASP A 438 -2.74 17.54 -28.56
N ILE A 439 -3.84 18.25 -28.81
CA ILE A 439 -5.20 17.75 -28.62
C ILE A 439 -5.43 16.48 -29.45
N ALA A 440 -5.02 16.48 -30.73
CA ALA A 440 -5.29 15.36 -31.62
C ALA A 440 -4.46 14.11 -31.25
N GLY A 441 -3.25 14.29 -30.73
CA GLY A 441 -2.46 13.20 -30.16
C GLY A 441 -3.10 12.64 -28.91
N PHE A 442 -3.59 13.51 -28.04
CA PHE A 442 -4.26 13.12 -26.81
C PHE A 442 -5.55 12.34 -27.11
N GLU A 443 -6.41 12.83 -28.01
CA GLU A 443 -7.63 12.13 -28.44
C GLU A 443 -7.33 10.75 -29.06
N HIS A 444 -6.29 10.65 -29.89
CA HIS A 444 -5.87 9.37 -30.45
C HIS A 444 -5.38 8.38 -29.38
N ALA A 445 -4.58 8.86 -28.43
CA ALA A 445 -4.15 8.04 -27.29
C ALA A 445 -5.35 7.59 -26.44
N ILE A 446 -6.33 8.46 -26.19
CA ILE A 446 -7.58 8.12 -25.50
C ILE A 446 -8.32 7.02 -26.23
N ASP A 447 -8.45 7.12 -27.56
CA ASP A 447 -9.15 6.11 -28.35
C ASP A 447 -8.48 4.73 -28.23
N VAL A 448 -7.17 4.66 -28.51
CA VAL A 448 -6.42 3.40 -28.46
C VAL A 448 -6.44 2.79 -27.06
N TRP A 449 -6.24 3.60 -26.01
CA TRP A 449 -6.23 3.07 -24.64
C TRP A 449 -7.61 2.69 -24.12
N THR A 450 -8.68 3.35 -24.56
CA THR A 450 -10.05 2.90 -24.23
C THR A 450 -10.31 1.52 -24.85
N MET A 451 -9.86 1.27 -26.08
CA MET A 451 -9.94 -0.07 -26.70
C MET A 451 -9.10 -1.11 -25.95
N VAL A 452 -7.87 -0.77 -25.55
CA VAL A 452 -7.02 -1.67 -24.72
C VAL A 452 -7.77 -2.07 -23.45
N LEU A 453 -8.38 -1.11 -22.76
CA LEU A 453 -9.08 -1.39 -21.52
C LEU A 453 -10.32 -2.26 -21.76
N GLU A 454 -11.07 -2.04 -22.83
CA GLU A 454 -12.22 -2.88 -23.20
C GLU A 454 -11.79 -4.31 -23.57
N ILE A 455 -10.72 -4.48 -24.35
CA ILE A 455 -10.17 -5.80 -24.69
C ILE A 455 -9.69 -6.52 -23.42
N SER A 456 -9.12 -5.79 -22.47
CA SER A 456 -8.73 -6.35 -21.17
C SER A 456 -9.89 -6.92 -20.35
N VAL A 457 -11.12 -6.45 -20.55
CA VAL A 457 -12.31 -7.07 -19.94
C VAL A 457 -12.59 -8.44 -20.56
N LEU A 458 -12.44 -8.58 -21.89
CA LEU A 458 -12.70 -9.84 -22.61
C LEU A 458 -11.76 -10.97 -22.19
N MET A 459 -10.47 -10.68 -22.06
CA MET A 459 -9.46 -11.71 -21.78
C MET A 459 -9.40 -12.13 -20.31
N ALA A 460 -10.08 -11.41 -19.41
CA ALA A 460 -9.83 -11.52 -17.98
C ALA A 460 -10.39 -12.80 -17.32
N SER A 461 -9.71 -13.22 -16.26
CA SER A 461 -10.22 -14.14 -15.25
C SER A 461 -10.40 -13.44 -13.90
N PHE A 462 -11.36 -13.91 -13.11
CA PHE A 462 -11.84 -13.25 -11.88
C PHE A 462 -11.87 -14.22 -10.69
N PRO A 463 -11.73 -13.76 -9.43
CA PRO A 463 -11.55 -14.65 -8.28
C PRO A 463 -12.84 -15.35 -7.78
N SER A 464 -14.01 -14.98 -8.31
CA SER A 464 -15.33 -15.51 -7.96
C SER A 464 -16.29 -15.41 -9.13
N ARG A 465 -17.40 -16.15 -9.06
CA ARG A 465 -18.41 -16.20 -10.11
C ARG A 465 -19.11 -14.86 -10.27
N GLU A 466 -19.51 -14.24 -9.17
CA GLU A 466 -20.25 -12.98 -9.12
C GLU A 466 -19.40 -11.85 -9.72
N ILE A 467 -18.09 -11.83 -9.41
CA ILE A 467 -17.19 -10.85 -10.01
C ILE A 467 -17.08 -11.03 -11.52
N ALA A 468 -16.98 -12.27 -12.01
CA ALA A 468 -16.95 -12.52 -13.44
C ALA A 468 -18.25 -12.08 -14.12
N GLU A 469 -19.40 -12.39 -13.49
CA GLU A 469 -20.73 -12.03 -13.99
C GLU A 469 -20.91 -10.52 -14.14
N LEU A 470 -20.70 -9.77 -13.05
CA LEU A 470 -21.00 -8.34 -13.06
C LEU A 470 -19.92 -7.55 -13.81
N SER A 471 -18.66 -7.98 -13.76
CA SER A 471 -17.60 -7.33 -14.56
C SER A 471 -17.84 -7.53 -16.06
N TRP A 472 -18.38 -8.68 -16.47
CA TRP A 472 -18.84 -8.90 -17.84
C TRP A 472 -20.10 -8.08 -18.18
N LYS A 473 -21.09 -8.04 -17.27
CA LYS A 473 -22.36 -7.32 -17.48
C LYS A 473 -22.16 -5.82 -17.67
N TYR A 474 -21.26 -5.19 -16.92
CA TYR A 474 -21.10 -3.73 -16.88
C TYR A 474 -19.83 -3.18 -17.53
N ARG A 475 -18.78 -4.01 -17.69
CA ARG A 475 -17.58 -3.69 -18.48
C ARG A 475 -16.89 -2.38 -18.06
N THR A 476 -16.64 -2.20 -16.78
CA THR A 476 -16.10 -0.96 -16.21
C THR A 476 -14.61 -0.76 -16.48
N LEU A 477 -14.25 0.41 -17.00
CA LEU A 477 -12.88 0.83 -17.30
C LEU A 477 -12.44 2.00 -16.41
N GLY A 478 -11.13 2.27 -16.38
CA GLY A 478 -10.56 3.40 -15.66
C GLY A 478 -9.35 4.00 -16.37
N LEU A 479 -9.59 4.74 -17.45
CA LEU A 479 -8.57 5.60 -18.06
C LEU A 479 -8.39 6.88 -17.25
N GLY A 480 -7.14 7.25 -17.00
CA GLY A 480 -6.75 8.49 -16.33
C GLY A 480 -5.53 9.13 -16.98
N TYR A 481 -4.92 10.08 -16.28
CA TYR A 481 -3.69 10.73 -16.68
C TYR A 481 -2.74 10.92 -15.49
N ALA A 482 -1.49 11.28 -15.78
CA ALA A 482 -0.49 11.73 -14.81
C ALA A 482 0.11 13.08 -15.25
N ASN A 483 0.99 13.66 -14.42
CA ASN A 483 1.80 14.83 -14.78
C ASN A 483 1.05 16.17 -14.96
N LEU A 484 -0.18 16.32 -14.45
CA LEU A 484 -0.88 17.61 -14.54
C LEU A 484 -0.10 18.73 -13.87
N GLY A 485 0.39 18.50 -12.64
CA GLY A 485 1.18 19.49 -11.90
C GLY A 485 2.47 19.88 -12.61
N ALA A 486 3.17 18.90 -13.19
CA ALA A 486 4.36 19.14 -14.00
C ALA A 486 4.06 20.01 -15.21
N MET A 487 3.01 19.67 -15.96
CA MET A 487 2.59 20.40 -17.16
C MET A 487 2.24 21.86 -16.84
N LEU A 488 1.44 22.10 -15.79
CA LEU A 488 1.10 23.46 -15.35
C LEU A 488 2.35 24.25 -14.94
N MET A 489 3.25 23.64 -14.18
CA MET A 489 4.51 24.27 -13.78
C MET A 489 5.36 24.65 -15.01
N GLN A 490 5.54 23.75 -15.98
CA GLN A 490 6.29 24.04 -17.21
C GLN A 490 5.60 25.09 -18.09
N ALA A 491 4.28 25.18 -18.04
CA ALA A 491 3.51 26.25 -18.65
C ALA A 491 3.65 27.60 -17.92
N GLY A 492 4.33 27.65 -16.77
CA GLY A 492 4.43 28.86 -15.96
C GLY A 492 3.13 29.21 -15.25
N ILE A 493 2.25 28.23 -15.03
CA ILE A 493 0.91 28.39 -14.47
C ILE A 493 0.93 27.85 -13.03
N PRO A 494 0.57 28.65 -12.02
CA PRO A 494 0.42 28.16 -10.65
C PRO A 494 -0.62 27.05 -10.58
N TYR A 495 -0.29 25.93 -9.92
CA TYR A 495 -1.23 24.83 -9.73
C TYR A 495 -2.51 25.31 -9.05
N ASP A 496 -2.38 26.09 -7.98
CA ASP A 496 -3.50 26.69 -7.27
C ASP A 496 -3.94 28.02 -7.92
N SER A 497 -4.50 27.95 -9.13
CA SER A 497 -5.03 29.10 -9.86
C SER A 497 -6.30 28.75 -10.63
N ASP A 498 -7.09 29.77 -10.98
CA ASP A 498 -8.27 29.59 -11.83
C ASP A 498 -7.90 29.08 -13.22
N GLU A 499 -6.76 29.52 -13.75
CA GLU A 499 -6.21 29.04 -15.01
C GLU A 499 -5.85 27.55 -14.96
N GLY A 500 -5.11 27.12 -13.93
CA GLY A 500 -4.76 25.72 -13.73
C GLY A 500 -6.00 24.82 -13.61
N ARG A 501 -7.01 25.27 -12.88
CA ARG A 501 -8.30 24.57 -12.72
C ARG A 501 -9.07 24.49 -14.04
N ALA A 502 -9.10 25.56 -14.83
CA ALA A 502 -9.78 25.58 -16.13
C ALA A 502 -9.14 24.61 -17.14
N ILE A 503 -7.81 24.58 -17.21
CA ILE A 503 -7.06 23.62 -18.03
C ILE A 503 -7.31 22.18 -17.55
N CYS A 504 -7.26 21.95 -16.24
CA CYS A 504 -7.56 20.64 -15.65
C CYS A 504 -8.96 20.14 -16.02
N GLY A 505 -9.97 20.99 -15.90
CA GLY A 505 -11.35 20.69 -16.32
C GLY A 505 -11.44 20.33 -17.80
N ALA A 506 -10.82 21.12 -18.68
CA ALA A 506 -10.83 20.86 -20.12
C ALA A 506 -10.14 19.55 -20.51
N ILE A 507 -8.94 19.26 -19.99
CA ILE A 507 -8.21 18.01 -20.26
C ILE A 507 -9.01 16.80 -19.78
N THR A 508 -9.55 16.87 -18.56
CA THR A 508 -10.35 15.79 -17.98
C THR A 508 -11.64 15.57 -18.77
N SER A 509 -12.28 16.67 -19.22
CA SER A 509 -13.46 16.63 -20.07
C SER A 509 -13.19 15.99 -21.43
N ILE A 510 -12.09 16.33 -22.11
CA ILE A 510 -11.71 15.72 -23.38
C ILE A 510 -11.52 14.22 -23.18
N MET A 511 -10.75 13.81 -22.16
CA MET A 511 -10.48 12.41 -21.87
C MET A 511 -11.76 11.59 -21.70
N THR A 512 -12.64 12.01 -20.79
CA THR A 512 -13.82 11.20 -20.48
C THR A 512 -14.89 11.27 -21.55
N GLY A 513 -15.16 12.45 -22.11
CA GLY A 513 -16.12 12.60 -23.21
C GLY A 513 -15.69 11.76 -24.41
N ARG A 514 -14.39 11.79 -24.76
CA ARG A 514 -13.86 11.01 -25.88
C ARG A 514 -13.90 9.50 -25.61
N SER A 515 -13.57 9.05 -24.40
CA SER A 515 -13.72 7.65 -24.01
C SER A 515 -15.17 7.16 -24.10
N TYR A 516 -16.15 7.95 -23.67
CA TYR A 516 -17.56 7.56 -23.82
C TYR A 516 -18.03 7.60 -25.27
N ALA A 517 -17.57 8.56 -26.08
CA ALA A 517 -17.86 8.59 -27.52
C ALA A 517 -17.31 7.33 -28.22
N LEU A 518 -16.08 6.92 -27.90
CA LEU A 518 -15.53 5.67 -28.42
C LEU A 518 -16.28 4.44 -27.88
N SER A 519 -16.64 4.44 -26.60
CA SER A 519 -17.46 3.38 -26.01
C SER A 519 -18.81 3.22 -26.73
N ALA A 520 -19.45 4.32 -27.12
CA ALA A 520 -20.68 4.28 -27.92
C ALA A 520 -20.44 3.77 -29.34
N ARG A 521 -19.32 4.13 -29.99
CA ARG A 521 -18.94 3.54 -31.29
C ARG A 521 -18.72 2.03 -31.20
N MET A 522 -18.02 1.57 -30.16
CA MET A 522 -17.85 0.13 -29.90
C MET A 522 -19.19 -0.56 -29.64
N ALA A 523 -20.17 0.13 -29.03
CA ALA A 523 -21.52 -0.39 -28.85
C ALA A 523 -22.28 -0.57 -30.17
N GLY A 524 -22.05 0.31 -31.16
CA GLY A 524 -22.63 0.15 -32.50
C GLY A 524 -22.20 -1.14 -33.20
N GLU A 525 -20.96 -1.59 -32.96
CA GLU A 525 -20.39 -2.80 -33.57
C GLU A 525 -20.61 -4.07 -32.73
N HIS A 526 -20.44 -3.98 -31.41
CA HIS A 526 -20.44 -5.13 -30.50
C HIS A 526 -21.65 -5.21 -29.57
N GLY A 527 -22.57 -4.24 -29.66
CA GLY A 527 -23.66 -4.03 -28.72
C GLY A 527 -23.24 -3.29 -27.45
N ALA A 528 -24.18 -2.58 -26.84
CA ALA A 528 -24.00 -1.97 -25.52
C ALA A 528 -23.70 -3.02 -24.43
N PHE A 529 -23.20 -2.60 -23.27
CA PHE A 529 -23.06 -3.51 -22.13
C PHE A 529 -24.43 -4.08 -21.73
N ALA A 530 -24.47 -5.31 -21.22
CA ALA A 530 -25.71 -6.06 -21.03
C ALA A 530 -26.69 -5.39 -20.04
N GLY A 531 -26.18 -4.62 -19.07
CA GLY A 531 -26.99 -3.81 -18.16
C GLY A 531 -27.41 -2.43 -18.68
N PHE A 532 -27.20 -2.11 -19.96
CA PHE A 532 -27.46 -0.76 -20.48
C PHE A 532 -28.95 -0.45 -20.56
N GLU A 533 -29.76 -1.33 -21.15
CA GLU A 533 -31.17 -1.03 -21.44
C GLU A 533 -31.97 -0.76 -20.15
N GLU A 534 -31.75 -1.57 -19.10
CA GLU A 534 -32.33 -1.35 -17.77
C GLU A 534 -31.90 -0.01 -17.16
N ASN A 535 -30.71 0.50 -17.49
CA ASN A 535 -30.13 1.71 -16.92
C ASN A 535 -30.07 2.90 -17.90
N ARG A 536 -30.71 2.81 -19.07
CA ARG A 536 -30.54 3.77 -20.17
C ARG A 536 -30.80 5.20 -19.75
N GLU A 537 -31.93 5.43 -19.09
CA GLU A 537 -32.34 6.76 -18.62
C GLU A 537 -31.39 7.30 -17.54
N HIS A 538 -30.90 6.45 -16.64
CA HIS A 538 -29.94 6.85 -15.61
C HIS A 538 -28.57 7.20 -16.18
N MET A 539 -28.10 6.40 -17.15
CA MET A 539 -26.85 6.66 -17.83
C MET A 539 -26.92 7.96 -18.64
N LEU A 540 -27.98 8.16 -19.44
CA LEU A 540 -28.17 9.38 -20.22
C LEU A 540 -28.28 10.62 -19.33
N ARG A 541 -29.01 10.55 -18.19
CA ARG A 541 -29.03 11.63 -17.17
C ARG A 541 -27.61 12.01 -16.72
N VAL A 542 -26.77 11.02 -16.42
CA VAL A 542 -25.38 11.28 -16.01
C VAL A 542 -24.57 11.91 -17.15
N MET A 543 -24.74 11.45 -18.40
CA MET A 543 -24.09 12.06 -19.57
C MET A 543 -24.55 13.50 -19.80
N HIS A 544 -25.84 13.80 -19.61
CA HIS A 544 -26.37 15.16 -19.65
C HIS A 544 -25.72 16.06 -18.60
N ASN A 545 -25.57 15.58 -17.36
CA ASN A 545 -24.90 16.34 -16.30
C ASN A 545 -23.43 16.63 -16.60
N HIS A 546 -22.69 15.63 -17.10
CA HIS A 546 -21.30 15.81 -17.54
C HIS A 546 -21.22 16.85 -18.67
N ARG A 547 -22.08 16.73 -19.67
CA ARG A 547 -22.19 17.67 -20.80
C ARG A 547 -22.52 19.08 -20.33
N ALA A 548 -23.47 19.26 -19.42
CA ALA A 548 -23.83 20.57 -18.87
C ALA A 548 -22.63 21.25 -18.19
N ALA A 549 -21.86 20.50 -17.40
CA ALA A 549 -20.63 21.02 -16.78
C ALA A 549 -19.57 21.40 -17.83
N ALA A 550 -19.43 20.61 -18.90
CA ALA A 550 -18.48 20.87 -19.99
C ALA A 550 -18.86 22.13 -20.77
N HIS A 551 -20.16 22.39 -20.96
CA HIS A 551 -20.70 23.60 -21.57
C HIS A 551 -20.76 24.81 -20.63
N GLY A 552 -20.20 24.70 -19.42
CA GLY A 552 -20.07 25.84 -18.50
C GLY A 552 -21.35 26.19 -17.74
N ALA A 553 -22.30 25.26 -17.60
CA ALA A 553 -23.56 25.53 -16.93
C ALA A 553 -23.34 25.91 -15.45
N ALA A 554 -23.85 27.09 -15.07
CA ALA A 554 -23.70 27.60 -13.70
C ALA A 554 -24.33 26.65 -12.68
N ARG A 555 -23.74 26.57 -11.49
CA ARG A 555 -24.13 25.64 -10.42
C ARG A 555 -25.59 25.79 -10.00
N ASP A 556 -26.10 27.01 -10.02
CA ASP A 556 -27.45 27.40 -9.63
C ASP A 556 -28.43 27.52 -10.82
N SER A 557 -28.01 27.15 -12.04
CA SER A 557 -28.83 27.30 -13.25
C SER A 557 -30.02 26.35 -13.35
N GLY A 558 -30.07 25.30 -12.52
CA GLY A 558 -31.04 24.21 -12.65
C GLY A 558 -30.78 23.27 -13.83
N ALA A 559 -29.64 23.40 -14.52
CA ALA A 559 -29.27 22.56 -15.67
C ALA A 559 -28.79 21.13 -15.30
N TYR A 560 -28.65 20.83 -14.01
CA TYR A 560 -28.18 19.54 -13.51
C TYR A 560 -29.34 18.69 -13.01
N ASP A 561 -29.51 17.52 -13.58
CA ASP A 561 -30.59 16.59 -13.27
C ASP A 561 -30.26 15.77 -12.02
N GLN A 562 -31.15 15.84 -11.02
CA GLN A 562 -31.12 15.03 -9.79
C GLN A 562 -29.80 15.13 -8.99
N LEU A 563 -29.13 16.28 -9.04
CA LEU A 563 -27.96 16.56 -8.20
C LEU A 563 -28.33 17.56 -7.11
N ARG A 564 -28.26 17.14 -5.84
CA ARG A 564 -28.39 18.05 -4.70
C ARG A 564 -27.21 19.02 -4.61
N ILE A 565 -26.00 18.52 -4.86
CA ILE A 565 -24.77 19.31 -4.88
C ILE A 565 -24.34 19.47 -6.35
N PRO A 566 -24.55 20.64 -6.97
CA PRO A 566 -24.13 20.87 -8.35
C PRO A 566 -22.60 20.89 -8.47
N PRO A 567 -22.03 20.30 -9.52
CA PRO A 567 -20.58 20.20 -9.71
C PRO A 567 -19.95 21.55 -10.10
N VAL A 568 -18.62 21.65 -10.08
CA VAL A 568 -17.90 22.85 -10.58
C VAL A 568 -17.76 22.76 -12.12
N PRO A 569 -18.36 23.67 -12.90
CA PRO A 569 -18.27 23.63 -14.36
C PRO A 569 -16.93 24.19 -14.88
N ILE A 570 -16.65 24.01 -16.18
CA ILE A 570 -15.54 24.70 -16.84
C ILE A 570 -15.85 26.20 -16.94
N ASP A 571 -14.89 27.06 -16.60
CA ASP A 571 -15.02 28.51 -16.78
C ASP A 571 -14.72 28.91 -18.24
N HIS A 572 -15.78 28.95 -19.05
CA HIS A 572 -15.69 29.38 -20.46
C HIS A 572 -15.26 30.83 -20.62
N ALA A 573 -15.60 31.71 -19.66
CA ALA A 573 -15.24 33.12 -19.73
C ALA A 573 -13.72 33.29 -19.58
N LEU A 574 -13.07 32.47 -18.77
CA LEU A 574 -11.62 32.48 -18.62
C LEU A 574 -10.91 32.08 -19.92
N PHE A 575 -11.35 31.02 -20.60
CA PHE A 575 -10.80 30.62 -21.91
C PHE A 575 -10.92 31.73 -22.96
N ARG A 576 -12.07 32.41 -23.02
CA ARG A 576 -12.33 33.51 -23.97
C ARG A 576 -11.64 34.83 -23.59
N SER A 577 -11.11 34.94 -22.38
CA SER A 577 -10.47 36.18 -21.90
C SER A 577 -9.05 36.37 -22.42
N GLY A 578 -8.45 35.36 -23.05
CA GLY A 578 -7.04 35.38 -23.48
C GLY A 578 -6.03 35.35 -22.32
N ARG A 579 -6.48 35.07 -21.09
CA ARG A 579 -5.64 35.01 -19.89
C ARG A 579 -4.98 33.65 -19.64
N ILE A 580 -5.30 32.64 -20.46
CA ILE A 580 -4.70 31.31 -20.36
C ILE A 580 -3.42 31.27 -21.21
N ASN A 581 -2.30 30.87 -20.61
CA ASN A 581 -0.94 30.85 -21.16
C ASN A 581 -0.67 29.66 -22.08
N VAL A 582 -1.60 28.72 -22.20
CA VAL A 582 -1.59 27.67 -23.23
C VAL A 582 -2.08 28.26 -24.55
N THR A 583 -1.25 28.22 -25.58
CA THR A 583 -1.46 28.99 -26.82
C THR A 583 -2.70 28.58 -27.61
N ASN A 584 -3.13 27.31 -27.50
CA ASN A 584 -4.32 26.78 -28.15
C ASN A 584 -5.46 26.47 -27.16
N ALA A 585 -5.57 27.21 -26.06
CA ALA A 585 -6.58 27.01 -25.02
C ALA A 585 -8.03 26.99 -25.56
N GLU A 586 -8.40 27.90 -26.48
CA GLU A 586 -9.76 27.91 -27.06
C GLU A 586 -10.08 26.61 -27.84
N ALA A 587 -9.08 26.04 -28.52
CA ALA A 587 -9.24 24.76 -29.19
C ALA A 587 -9.43 23.62 -28.18
N MET A 588 -8.78 23.68 -27.02
CA MET A 588 -9.01 22.72 -25.92
C MET A 588 -10.44 22.80 -25.40
N LEU A 589 -10.98 24.02 -25.22
CA LEU A 589 -12.37 24.20 -24.82
C LEU A 589 -13.34 23.64 -25.86
N ALA A 590 -13.10 23.92 -27.15
CA ALA A 590 -13.92 23.40 -28.24
C ALA A 590 -13.91 21.86 -28.26
N ALA A 591 -12.73 21.24 -28.15
CA ALA A 591 -12.59 19.79 -28.08
C ALA A 591 -13.30 19.20 -26.85
N SER A 592 -13.21 19.85 -25.69
CA SER A 592 -13.91 19.46 -24.46
C SER A 592 -15.43 19.42 -24.66
N THR A 593 -16.02 20.45 -25.27
CA THR A 593 -17.47 20.48 -25.55
C THR A 593 -17.88 19.47 -26.60
N ALA A 594 -17.13 19.35 -27.70
CA ALA A 594 -17.41 18.44 -28.79
C ALA A 594 -17.34 16.97 -28.35
N ALA A 595 -16.42 16.63 -27.46
CA ALA A 595 -16.29 15.28 -26.92
C ALA A 595 -17.58 14.82 -26.20
N TRP A 596 -18.21 15.69 -25.43
CA TRP A 596 -19.46 15.37 -24.72
C TRP A 596 -20.71 15.45 -25.61
N ASP A 597 -20.72 16.34 -26.59
CA ASP A 597 -21.78 16.36 -27.61
C ASP A 597 -21.80 15.03 -28.37
N GLN A 598 -20.63 14.56 -28.83
CA GLN A 598 -20.49 13.27 -29.50
C GLN A 598 -20.81 12.09 -28.58
N ALA A 599 -20.33 12.12 -27.33
CA ALA A 599 -20.60 11.06 -26.36
C ALA A 599 -22.10 10.87 -26.14
N LEU A 600 -22.86 11.97 -26.03
CA LEU A 600 -24.29 11.93 -25.83
C LEU A 600 -25.03 11.51 -27.12
N GLU A 601 -24.71 12.11 -28.25
CA GLU A 601 -25.32 11.80 -29.56
C GLU A 601 -25.19 10.32 -29.90
N LEU A 602 -23.96 9.81 -29.89
CA LEU A 602 -23.67 8.40 -30.20
C LEU A 602 -24.26 7.46 -29.14
N GLY A 603 -24.26 7.87 -27.87
CA GLY A 603 -24.83 7.07 -26.79
C GLY A 603 -26.35 6.96 -26.83
N MET A 604 -27.05 7.98 -27.33
CA MET A 604 -28.49 7.91 -27.58
C MET A 604 -28.81 6.93 -28.71
N GLU A 605 -27.95 6.87 -29.74
CA GLU A 605 -28.12 6.04 -30.93
C GLU A 605 -27.77 4.57 -30.68
N TYR A 606 -26.59 4.30 -30.11
CA TYR A 606 -26.03 2.94 -30.00
C TYR A 606 -26.00 2.39 -28.58
N GLY A 607 -26.26 3.24 -27.58
CA GLY A 607 -25.90 2.95 -26.19
C GLY A 607 -24.38 3.03 -25.97
N TYR A 608 -23.91 2.45 -24.86
CA TYR A 608 -22.49 2.46 -24.50
C TYR A 608 -21.97 1.05 -24.27
N ARG A 609 -20.72 0.80 -24.65
CA ARG A 609 -20.06 -0.49 -24.40
C ARG A 609 -19.63 -0.65 -22.95
N ASN A 610 -19.48 0.46 -22.20
CA ASN A 610 -18.89 0.49 -20.87
C ASN A 610 -19.72 1.38 -19.93
N ALA A 611 -20.08 0.85 -18.75
CA ALA A 611 -20.85 1.61 -17.76
C ALA A 611 -20.05 2.74 -17.09
N GLN A 612 -18.73 2.58 -17.01
CA GLN A 612 -17.75 3.53 -16.48
C GLN A 612 -16.50 3.47 -17.36
N VAL A 613 -15.86 4.61 -17.64
CA VAL A 613 -14.70 4.67 -18.55
C VAL A 613 -13.43 5.30 -17.95
N THR A 614 -13.56 6.12 -16.92
CA THR A 614 -12.46 6.97 -16.43
C THR A 614 -12.37 7.05 -14.91
N VAL A 615 -11.13 7.14 -14.42
CA VAL A 615 -10.76 7.41 -13.02
C VAL A 615 -9.46 8.21 -13.00
N ILE A 616 -9.13 8.88 -11.90
CA ILE A 616 -7.76 9.39 -11.69
C ILE A 616 -7.11 8.55 -10.59
N ALA A 617 -6.20 7.67 -11.00
CA ALA A 617 -5.46 6.78 -10.10
C ALA A 617 -4.23 7.48 -9.49
N PRO A 618 -3.66 6.95 -8.39
CA PRO A 618 -2.47 7.56 -7.79
C PRO A 618 -1.19 7.35 -8.61
N THR A 619 -1.17 6.43 -9.59
CA THR A 619 -0.03 6.16 -10.49
C THR A 619 1.34 5.90 -9.83
N GLY A 620 1.41 5.57 -8.54
CA GLY A 620 2.67 5.61 -7.77
C GLY A 620 3.86 4.80 -8.31
N THR A 621 3.64 3.65 -8.97
CA THR A 621 4.73 2.89 -9.62
C THR A 621 4.86 3.24 -11.10
N ILE A 622 3.74 3.31 -11.82
CA ILE A 622 3.73 3.51 -13.28
C ILE A 622 4.12 4.93 -13.67
N GLY A 623 3.86 5.93 -12.82
CA GLY A 623 4.35 7.29 -13.00
C GLY A 623 5.88 7.33 -12.99
N LEU A 624 6.54 6.60 -12.08
CA LEU A 624 8.00 6.48 -12.06
C LEU A 624 8.52 5.71 -13.28
N LEU A 625 7.79 4.69 -13.73
CA LEU A 625 8.11 3.99 -14.97
C LEU A 625 8.02 4.92 -16.19
N MET A 626 7.07 5.86 -16.21
CA MET A 626 6.88 6.83 -17.29
C MET A 626 7.73 8.10 -17.14
N ASP A 627 8.63 8.15 -16.15
CA ASP A 627 9.41 9.35 -15.81
C ASP A 627 8.53 10.59 -15.54
N CYS A 628 7.39 10.39 -14.85
CA CYS A 628 6.54 11.47 -14.41
C CYS A 628 7.15 12.21 -13.20
N ASP A 629 7.18 13.55 -13.30
CA ASP A 629 7.53 14.45 -12.18
C ASP A 629 6.41 14.50 -11.13
N THR A 630 5.14 14.49 -11.58
CA THR A 630 3.95 14.44 -10.72
C THR A 630 3.01 13.31 -11.09
N THR A 631 2.35 12.75 -10.08
CA THR A 631 1.48 11.57 -10.22
C THR A 631 0.02 11.95 -10.36
N GLY A 632 -0.74 11.32 -11.24
CA GLY A 632 -2.18 11.60 -11.36
C GLY A 632 -2.48 13.08 -11.62
N VAL A 633 -3.42 13.61 -10.83
CA VAL A 633 -3.76 15.05 -10.76
C VAL A 633 -2.90 15.81 -9.74
N GLU A 634 -1.98 15.14 -9.03
CA GLU A 634 -1.16 15.73 -7.96
C GLU A 634 -0.28 16.89 -8.46
N PRO A 635 -0.10 17.94 -7.63
CA PRO A 635 1.03 18.85 -7.83
C PRO A 635 2.33 18.14 -7.46
N ASP A 636 3.44 18.82 -7.66
CA ASP A 636 4.70 18.32 -7.17
C ASP A 636 4.70 18.27 -5.62
N PHE A 637 5.20 17.18 -5.04
CA PHE A 637 5.36 17.03 -3.59
C PHE A 637 6.39 18.01 -3.00
N ALA A 638 7.53 18.19 -3.68
CA ALA A 638 8.63 19.10 -3.31
C ALA A 638 9.61 19.25 -4.50
N LEU A 639 10.24 20.42 -4.64
CA LEU A 639 11.20 20.67 -5.75
C LEU A 639 12.41 19.73 -5.74
N THR A 640 12.81 19.28 -4.55
CA THR A 640 13.83 18.25 -4.35
C THR A 640 13.25 17.19 -3.43
N LYS A 641 13.08 15.96 -3.94
CA LYS A 641 12.47 14.85 -3.19
C LYS A 641 13.51 13.83 -2.84
N PHE A 642 13.28 13.12 -1.73
CA PHE A 642 14.09 11.97 -1.34
C PHE A 642 13.19 10.77 -1.11
N LYS A 643 13.48 9.67 -1.80
CA LYS A 643 12.73 8.43 -1.65
C LYS A 643 13.54 7.42 -0.87
N LYS A 644 12.98 6.91 0.22
CA LYS A 644 13.54 5.79 0.98
C LYS A 644 13.36 4.49 0.19
N LEU A 645 14.42 3.72 -0.02
CA LEU A 645 14.36 2.46 -0.77
C LEU A 645 13.89 1.30 0.14
N ALA A 646 13.24 0.31 -0.46
CA ALA A 646 12.86 -0.92 0.23
C ALA A 646 14.14 -1.74 0.49
N GLY A 647 14.64 -1.65 1.73
CA GLY A 647 15.99 -2.06 2.06
C GLY A 647 16.89 -0.89 2.45
N GLY A 648 16.39 0.24 2.95
CA GLY A 648 17.24 1.32 3.49
C GLY A 648 17.96 2.16 2.42
N GLY A 649 18.45 3.33 2.83
CA GLY A 649 19.04 4.34 1.92
C GLY A 649 18.01 5.29 1.29
N TYR A 650 18.51 6.40 0.72
CA TYR A 650 17.70 7.47 0.12
C TYR A 650 18.16 7.77 -1.32
N PHE A 651 17.21 8.09 -2.19
CA PHE A 651 17.46 8.53 -3.57
C PHE A 651 16.95 9.96 -3.78
N LYS A 652 17.83 10.89 -4.19
CA LYS A 652 17.48 12.28 -4.50
C LYS A 652 16.86 12.37 -5.91
N ILE A 653 15.68 12.98 -6.01
CA ILE A 653 15.00 13.29 -7.26
C ILE A 653 14.92 14.81 -7.37
N ALA A 654 15.61 15.35 -8.36
CA ALA A 654 15.48 16.74 -8.77
C ALA A 654 14.23 16.91 -9.63
N ASN A 655 13.44 17.95 -9.39
CA ASN A 655 12.32 18.29 -10.27
C ASN A 655 12.85 18.73 -11.65
N GLN A 656 12.49 18.01 -12.70
CA GLN A 656 12.96 18.27 -14.07
C GLN A 656 12.20 19.44 -14.73
N SER A 657 11.03 19.77 -14.20
CA SER A 657 10.15 20.85 -14.64
C SER A 657 10.63 22.26 -14.28
N LEU A 658 11.59 22.42 -13.36
CA LEU A 658 12.13 23.74 -12.95
C LEU A 658 12.71 24.53 -14.13
N ARG A 659 13.59 23.92 -14.93
CA ARG A 659 14.26 24.60 -16.05
C ARG A 659 13.27 25.03 -17.14
N PRO A 660 12.37 24.18 -17.65
CA PRO A 660 11.35 24.59 -18.60
C PRO A 660 10.42 25.68 -18.05
N ALA A 661 10.00 25.58 -16.79
CA ALA A 661 9.15 26.58 -16.16
C ALA A 661 9.81 27.98 -16.13
N LEU A 662 11.09 28.06 -15.73
CA LEU A 662 11.84 29.31 -15.72
C LEU A 662 11.98 29.91 -17.13
N ARG A 663 12.23 29.07 -18.15
CA ARG A 663 12.24 29.53 -19.55
C ARG A 663 10.89 30.05 -20.00
N SER A 664 9.81 29.34 -19.66
CA SER A 664 8.42 29.75 -19.97
C SER A 664 8.04 31.10 -19.34
N LEU A 665 8.60 31.39 -18.17
CA LEU A 665 8.47 32.67 -17.44
C LEU A 665 9.40 33.79 -17.95
N GLY A 666 10.22 33.51 -18.97
CA GLY A 666 11.08 34.49 -19.64
C GLY A 666 12.44 34.73 -19.00
N TYR A 667 12.92 33.84 -18.13
CA TYR A 667 14.28 33.93 -17.61
C TYR A 667 15.31 33.48 -18.64
N THR A 668 16.44 34.19 -18.71
CA THR A 668 17.56 33.80 -19.58
C THR A 668 18.23 32.51 -19.10
N ASN A 669 19.01 31.84 -19.95
CA ASN A 669 19.76 30.63 -19.55
C ASN A 669 20.67 30.90 -18.35
N ALA A 670 21.38 32.03 -18.31
CA ALA A 670 22.25 32.38 -17.19
C ALA A 670 21.46 32.57 -15.89
N GLN A 671 20.35 33.31 -15.92
CA GLN A 671 19.48 33.47 -14.74
C GLN A 671 18.89 32.13 -14.28
N THR A 672 18.53 31.26 -15.23
CA THR A 672 17.99 29.94 -14.94
C THR A 672 19.05 29.06 -14.28
N ASP A 673 20.29 29.08 -14.76
CA ASP A 673 21.40 28.34 -14.15
C ASP A 673 21.68 28.85 -12.73
N ASP A 674 21.72 30.18 -12.51
CA ASP A 674 21.89 30.76 -11.17
C ASP A 674 20.77 30.32 -10.20
N ILE A 675 19.51 30.32 -10.65
CA ILE A 675 18.36 29.86 -9.85
C ILE A 675 18.45 28.36 -9.57
N LEU A 676 18.80 27.54 -10.57
CA LEU A 676 18.94 26.10 -10.39
C LEU A 676 20.09 25.76 -9.45
N THR A 677 21.23 26.45 -9.54
CA THR A 677 22.34 26.30 -8.60
C THR A 677 21.94 26.68 -7.19
N TYR A 678 21.10 27.71 -7.01
CA TYR A 678 20.54 28.03 -5.70
C TYR A 678 19.70 26.88 -5.12
N VAL A 679 18.79 26.31 -5.92
CA VAL A 679 17.87 25.24 -5.48
C VAL A 679 18.60 23.91 -5.26
N MET A 680 19.45 23.52 -6.21
CA MET A 680 20.06 22.19 -6.32
C MET A 680 21.47 22.09 -5.71
N GLY A 681 22.10 23.25 -5.48
CA GLY A 681 23.48 23.38 -5.03
C GLY A 681 24.48 23.41 -6.18
N THR A 682 25.71 23.82 -5.87
CA THR A 682 26.85 23.80 -6.80
C THR A 682 27.33 22.38 -7.09
N LEU A 683 27.04 21.43 -6.18
CA LEU A 683 27.55 20.07 -6.20
C LEU A 683 29.08 20.00 -6.35
N SER A 684 29.76 21.02 -5.82
CA SER A 684 31.22 21.17 -5.85
C SER A 684 31.73 21.45 -4.44
N LEU A 685 32.83 20.81 -4.05
CA LEU A 685 33.51 21.13 -2.80
C LEU A 685 34.40 22.37 -2.91
N ASP A 686 34.63 22.86 -4.14
CA ASP A 686 35.38 24.09 -4.41
C ASP A 686 34.48 25.33 -4.31
N VAL A 687 34.07 25.63 -3.07
CA VAL A 687 33.28 26.81 -2.70
C VAL A 687 34.00 27.56 -1.58
N PRO A 688 33.74 28.86 -1.36
CA PRO A 688 34.39 29.57 -0.26
C PRO A 688 33.96 28.98 1.10
N MET A 689 34.93 28.84 2.00
CA MET A 689 34.75 28.26 3.32
C MET A 689 33.94 29.21 4.22
N ALA A 690 32.91 28.69 4.89
CA ALA A 690 32.12 29.47 5.82
C ALA A 690 32.93 29.88 7.08
N ASP A 691 32.79 31.13 7.52
CA ASP A 691 33.35 31.57 8.81
C ASP A 691 32.60 30.98 10.01
N GLU A 692 33.08 31.21 11.23
CA GLU A 692 32.46 30.70 12.46
C GLU A 692 30.98 31.11 12.64
N ARG A 693 30.54 32.19 11.98
CA ARG A 693 29.15 32.66 12.01
C ARG A 693 28.29 32.04 10.91
N GLY A 694 28.88 31.26 10.00
CA GLY A 694 28.21 30.67 8.83
C GLY A 694 28.14 31.60 7.62
N THR A 695 28.96 32.66 7.56
CA THR A 695 28.98 33.60 6.43
C THR A 695 29.95 33.12 5.36
N ILE A 696 29.50 33.11 4.11
CA ILE A 696 30.30 32.75 2.93
C ILE A 696 30.57 34.00 2.08
N SER A 697 31.84 34.26 1.79
CA SER A 697 32.34 35.37 0.97
C SER A 697 33.41 34.86 0.02
N ALA A 698 33.44 35.40 -1.21
CA ALA A 698 34.45 35.05 -2.22
C ALA A 698 35.91 35.30 -1.78
N SER A 699 36.13 36.09 -0.73
CA SER A 699 37.47 36.36 -0.17
C SER A 699 38.00 35.27 0.77
N GLN A 700 37.16 34.31 1.17
CA GLN A 700 37.57 33.21 2.07
C GLN A 700 38.30 32.10 1.31
N PRO A 701 39.20 31.35 1.96
CA PRO A 701 39.83 30.16 1.37
C PRO A 701 38.76 29.13 0.98
N SER A 702 39.05 28.27 -0.01
CA SER A 702 38.06 27.27 -0.44
C SER A 702 37.88 26.16 0.61
N PHE A 703 36.66 25.61 0.68
CA PHE A 703 36.37 24.43 1.50
C PHE A 703 37.19 23.21 1.03
N ARG A 704 37.43 23.08 -0.28
CA ARG A 704 38.37 22.10 -0.84
C ARG A 704 39.78 22.23 -0.25
N SER A 705 40.32 23.45 -0.13
CA SER A 705 41.63 23.68 0.49
C SER A 705 41.63 23.25 1.96
N PHE A 706 40.58 23.57 2.71
CA PHE A 706 40.40 23.11 4.08
C PHE A 706 40.41 21.56 4.18
N LEU A 707 39.71 20.86 3.28
CA LEU A 707 39.69 19.39 3.27
C LEU A 707 41.07 18.80 2.92
N ILE A 708 41.81 19.41 2.00
CA ILE A 708 43.19 19.00 1.69
C ILE A 708 44.10 19.17 2.91
N GLU A 709 43.97 20.27 3.66
CA GLU A 709 44.70 20.47 4.92
C GLU A 709 44.31 19.46 6.00
N ALA A 710 43.02 19.11 6.08
CA ALA A 710 42.52 18.00 6.92
C ALA A 710 43.06 16.63 6.47
N GLY A 711 43.56 16.54 5.23
CA GLY A 711 44.37 15.45 4.71
C GLY A 711 43.83 14.82 3.45
N PHE A 712 42.63 15.15 2.96
CA PHE A 712 42.06 14.51 1.77
C PHE A 712 42.94 14.68 0.51
N THR A 713 42.98 13.67 -0.36
CA THR A 713 43.62 13.81 -1.68
C THR A 713 42.63 14.33 -2.72
N ASN A 714 43.12 14.88 -3.84
CA ASN A 714 42.24 15.32 -4.92
C ASN A 714 41.35 14.19 -5.49
N GLU A 715 41.87 12.96 -5.60
CA GLU A 715 41.11 11.81 -6.11
C GLU A 715 39.95 11.42 -5.16
N GLU A 716 40.18 11.47 -3.85
CA GLU A 716 39.13 11.22 -2.86
C GLU A 716 38.07 12.32 -2.88
N LEU A 717 38.48 13.59 -3.03
CA LEU A 717 37.54 14.71 -3.15
C LEU A 717 36.69 14.62 -4.41
N ILE A 718 37.26 14.20 -5.54
CA ILE A 718 36.50 13.91 -6.77
C ILE A 718 35.50 12.78 -6.52
N THR A 719 35.90 11.74 -5.78
CA THR A 719 35.00 10.64 -5.42
C THR A 719 33.83 11.12 -4.55
N LEU A 720 34.10 12.00 -3.58
CA LEU A 720 33.06 12.63 -2.76
C LEU A 720 32.13 13.52 -3.61
N GLU A 721 32.69 14.35 -4.50
CA GLU A 721 31.93 15.22 -5.41
C GLU A 721 31.00 14.42 -6.32
N ASN A 722 31.49 13.32 -6.89
CA ASN A 722 30.66 12.41 -7.70
C ASN A 722 29.51 11.80 -6.89
N GLY A 723 29.63 11.73 -5.56
CA GLY A 723 28.58 11.27 -4.65
C GLY A 723 27.56 12.34 -4.23
N LEU A 724 27.92 13.64 -4.29
CA LEU A 724 27.06 14.74 -3.85
C LEU A 724 25.65 14.77 -4.46
N PRO A 725 25.42 14.42 -5.75
CA PRO A 725 24.07 14.36 -6.31
C PRO A 725 23.13 13.41 -5.56
N SER A 726 23.67 12.42 -4.84
CA SER A 726 22.90 11.45 -4.04
C SER A 726 22.76 11.84 -2.55
N CYS A 727 23.52 12.83 -2.08
CA CYS A 727 23.52 13.23 -0.68
C CYS A 727 22.35 14.17 -0.35
N PHE A 728 21.70 13.92 0.79
CA PHE A 728 20.65 14.79 1.34
C PHE A 728 21.25 16.06 1.95
N GLU A 729 22.27 15.88 2.77
CA GLU A 729 23.08 16.92 3.38
C GLU A 729 24.54 16.58 3.19
N ILE A 730 25.38 17.62 3.15
CA ILE A 730 26.82 17.48 3.00
C ILE A 730 27.43 16.56 4.05
N GLY A 731 26.87 16.51 5.27
CA GLY A 731 27.31 15.59 6.32
C GLY A 731 27.31 14.11 5.89
N PHE A 732 26.39 13.69 5.02
CA PHE A 732 26.36 12.31 4.51
C PHE A 732 27.51 11.98 3.58
N ALA A 733 28.04 12.96 2.85
CA ALA A 733 29.27 12.78 2.08
C ALA A 733 30.47 12.51 3.00
N PHE A 734 30.44 12.99 4.25
CA PHE A 734 31.48 12.84 5.26
C PHE A 734 31.07 11.86 6.38
N SER A 735 30.58 10.68 5.99
CA SER A 735 30.31 9.57 6.92
C SER A 735 31.60 8.84 7.33
N ALA A 736 31.53 8.04 8.41
CA ALA A 736 32.64 7.19 8.84
C ALA A 736 33.10 6.16 7.77
N TRP A 737 32.24 5.85 6.80
CA TRP A 737 32.54 4.92 5.71
C TRP A 737 33.21 5.58 4.52
N SER A 738 32.92 6.87 4.28
CA SER A 738 33.48 7.63 3.16
C SER A 738 34.76 8.37 3.52
N MET A 739 35.01 8.63 4.80
CA MET A 739 36.24 9.28 5.24
C MET A 739 37.42 8.28 5.27
N PRO A 740 38.57 8.62 4.67
CA PRO A 740 39.76 7.78 4.75
C PRO A 740 40.23 7.61 6.20
N GLU A 741 40.65 6.39 6.57
CA GLU A 741 41.13 6.10 7.93
C GLU A 741 42.26 7.03 8.38
N ARG A 742 43.15 7.41 7.46
CA ARG A 742 44.22 8.38 7.74
C ARG A 742 43.70 9.79 8.11
N VAL A 743 42.55 10.21 7.56
CA VAL A 743 41.90 11.48 7.93
C VAL A 743 41.29 11.35 9.32
N LEU A 744 40.56 10.25 9.57
CA LEU A 744 39.96 9.97 10.88
C LEU A 744 41.01 9.93 12.00
N ARG A 745 42.12 9.21 11.76
CA ARG A 745 43.24 9.15 12.70
C ARG A 745 43.89 10.52 12.94
N LYS A 746 44.06 11.34 11.90
CA LYS A 746 44.58 12.71 12.03
C LYS A 746 43.64 13.60 12.85
N ALA A 747 42.34 13.38 12.77
CA ALA A 747 41.32 14.04 13.58
C ALA A 747 41.15 13.41 14.99
N GLY A 748 41.97 12.43 15.36
CA GLY A 748 41.94 11.81 16.69
C GLY A 748 40.79 10.80 16.91
N VAL A 749 40.17 10.31 15.83
CA VAL A 749 39.06 9.35 15.90
C VAL A 749 39.49 7.98 15.38
N ASP A 750 39.14 6.94 16.14
CA ASP A 750 39.30 5.54 15.73
C ASP A 750 38.25 5.15 14.67
N ALA A 751 38.69 4.55 13.57
CA ALA A 751 37.83 4.27 12.42
C ALA A 751 36.76 3.20 12.70
N ASP A 752 37.09 2.19 13.51
CA ASP A 752 36.13 1.14 13.85
C ASP A 752 35.06 1.67 14.81
N ARG A 753 35.47 2.52 15.77
CA ARG A 753 34.53 3.24 16.64
C ARG A 753 33.64 4.19 15.87
N ALA A 754 34.18 4.93 14.89
CA ALA A 754 33.39 5.82 14.04
C ALA A 754 32.35 5.07 13.21
N LYS A 755 32.70 3.91 12.65
CA LYS A 755 31.76 3.07 11.87
C LYS A 755 30.68 2.42 12.74
N ALA A 756 30.96 2.20 14.02
CA ALA A 756 29.99 1.66 14.98
C ALA A 756 29.05 2.73 15.57
N ASP A 757 29.39 4.01 15.45
CA ASP A 757 28.59 5.13 15.93
C ASP A 757 27.62 5.62 14.85
N MET A 758 26.33 5.32 15.02
CA MET A 758 25.29 5.75 14.09
C MET A 758 25.02 7.27 14.10
N SER A 759 25.55 8.01 15.08
CA SER A 759 25.44 9.47 15.19
C SER A 759 26.66 10.22 14.67
N PHE A 760 27.64 9.51 14.11
CA PHE A 760 28.89 10.10 13.64
C PHE A 760 28.68 11.16 12.56
N ASN A 761 29.28 12.34 12.75
CA ASN A 761 29.33 13.42 11.76
C ASN A 761 30.79 13.82 11.50
N GLY A 762 31.29 13.48 10.31
CA GLY A 762 32.69 13.72 9.94
C GLY A 762 33.09 15.19 9.90
N LEU A 763 32.17 16.08 9.51
CA LEU A 763 32.47 17.52 9.45
C LEU A 763 32.65 18.13 10.84
N ARG A 764 31.85 17.71 11.83
CA ARG A 764 32.06 18.12 13.23
C ARG A 764 33.40 17.63 13.77
N VAL A 765 33.79 16.40 13.42
CA VAL A 765 35.11 15.83 13.78
C VAL A 765 36.27 16.62 13.15
N LEU A 766 36.08 17.17 11.95
CA LEU A 766 37.06 18.06 11.32
C LEU A 766 37.08 19.48 11.93
N GLY A 767 36.23 19.77 12.92
CA GLY A 767 36.22 21.04 13.65
C GLY A 767 35.21 22.08 13.13
N LEU A 768 34.30 21.70 12.22
CA LEU A 768 33.24 22.63 11.78
C LEU A 768 32.11 22.69 12.81
N ASN A 769 31.64 23.91 13.07
CA ASN A 769 30.43 24.11 13.86
C ASN A 769 29.16 23.95 13.01
N ARG A 770 27.99 23.89 13.67
CA ARG A 770 26.68 23.70 13.00
C ARG A 770 26.41 24.79 11.95
N ARG A 771 26.70 26.05 12.26
CA ARG A 771 26.46 27.19 11.34
C ARG A 771 27.29 27.09 10.06
N GLN A 772 28.54 26.65 10.18
CA GLN A 772 29.42 26.39 9.02
C GLN A 772 28.89 25.25 8.15
N ILE A 773 28.50 24.13 8.78
CA ILE A 773 27.95 22.98 8.07
C ILE A 773 26.67 23.37 7.34
N ASP A 774 25.76 24.09 7.99
CA ASP A 774 24.50 24.53 7.39
C ASP A 774 24.73 25.48 6.20
N ALA A 775 25.68 26.41 6.32
CA ALA A 775 26.05 27.33 5.26
C ALA A 775 26.64 26.60 4.04
N LEU A 776 27.61 25.70 4.27
CA LEU A 776 28.20 24.88 3.22
C LEU A 776 27.17 23.94 2.58
N ASN A 777 26.27 23.38 3.39
CA ASN A 777 25.20 22.53 2.90
C ASN A 777 24.30 23.26 1.91
N ARG A 778 23.90 24.50 2.23
CA ARG A 778 23.05 25.32 1.35
C ARG A 778 23.71 25.63 0.01
N VAL A 779 25.01 25.90 0.01
CA VAL A 779 25.75 26.21 -1.22
C VAL A 779 26.02 24.95 -2.04
N ILE A 780 26.44 23.86 -1.40
CA ILE A 780 26.93 22.65 -2.07
C ILE A 780 25.78 21.71 -2.45
N CYS A 781 24.85 21.44 -1.53
CA CYS A 781 23.73 20.51 -1.71
C CYS A 781 22.41 21.21 -2.10
N GLY A 782 22.40 22.54 -2.04
CA GLY A 782 21.27 23.40 -2.43
C GLY A 782 20.38 23.77 -1.26
N THR A 783 19.56 24.79 -1.46
CA THR A 783 18.54 25.19 -0.47
C THR A 783 17.30 24.29 -0.48
N GLY A 784 17.09 23.57 -1.59
CA GLY A 784 15.90 22.76 -1.82
C GLY A 784 14.61 23.57 -2.02
N THR A 785 14.68 24.91 -2.03
CA THR A 785 13.57 25.82 -2.31
C THR A 785 13.98 26.88 -3.30
N ILE A 786 13.01 27.40 -4.05
CA ILE A 786 13.23 28.52 -4.97
C ILE A 786 13.05 29.88 -4.28
N GLU A 787 12.49 29.92 -3.07
CA GLU A 787 12.29 31.14 -2.30
C GLU A 787 13.63 31.84 -2.02
N GLY A 788 13.77 33.09 -2.44
CA GLY A 788 15.01 33.86 -2.28
C GLY A 788 16.09 33.55 -3.33
N ALA A 789 15.79 32.76 -4.36
CA ALA A 789 16.69 32.53 -5.47
C ALA A 789 17.03 33.84 -6.21
N PRO A 790 18.28 34.02 -6.69
CA PRO A 790 18.68 35.21 -7.42
C PRO A 790 17.82 35.40 -8.69
N HIS A 791 17.59 36.66 -9.08
CA HIS A 791 16.80 37.05 -10.27
C HIS A 791 15.29 36.74 -10.22
N LEU A 792 14.85 35.79 -9.38
CA LEU A 792 13.46 35.35 -9.33
C LEU A 792 12.54 36.49 -8.87
N LYS A 793 11.48 36.74 -9.63
CA LYS A 793 10.42 37.68 -9.29
C LYS A 793 9.43 37.03 -8.33
N ASP A 794 9.04 37.75 -7.28
CA ASP A 794 8.04 37.29 -6.30
C ASP A 794 6.72 36.85 -6.93
N ALA A 795 6.29 37.55 -8.00
CA ALA A 795 5.07 37.22 -8.74
C ALA A 795 5.09 35.82 -9.39
N HIS A 796 6.28 35.22 -9.58
CA HIS A 796 6.43 33.90 -10.18
C HIS A 796 6.51 32.78 -9.13
N LEU A 797 6.67 33.10 -7.83
CA LEU A 797 6.75 32.10 -6.76
C LEU A 797 5.58 31.09 -6.77
N PRO A 798 4.31 31.50 -6.99
CA PRO A 798 3.19 30.55 -6.97
C PRO A 798 3.28 29.41 -8.00
N VAL A 799 4.03 29.58 -9.09
CA VAL A 799 4.27 28.53 -10.10
C VAL A 799 5.00 27.32 -9.51
N PHE A 800 5.81 27.57 -8.49
CA PHE A 800 6.71 26.59 -7.88
C PHE A 800 6.21 26.11 -6.51
N ASP A 801 5.01 26.50 -6.09
CA ASP A 801 4.42 26.01 -4.84
C ASP A 801 4.14 24.50 -4.98
N CYS A 802 4.62 23.73 -4.01
CA CYS A 802 4.45 22.28 -3.93
C CYS A 802 3.40 21.88 -2.89
N ALA A 803 3.05 20.60 -2.83
CA ALA A 803 2.13 20.05 -1.81
C ALA A 803 2.65 20.25 -0.38
N ASN A 804 3.98 20.36 -0.20
CA ASN A 804 4.61 20.65 1.08
C ASN A 804 5.65 21.76 0.94
N LYS A 805 6.06 22.30 2.09
CA LYS A 805 7.17 23.27 2.18
C LYS A 805 8.44 22.63 1.61
N CYS A 806 9.11 23.38 0.74
CA CYS A 806 10.33 22.93 0.07
C CYS A 806 11.59 23.29 0.86
N GLY A 807 12.50 22.33 1.04
CA GLY A 807 13.75 22.55 1.78
C GLY A 807 13.54 22.91 3.26
N THR A 808 14.63 23.34 3.91
CA THR A 808 14.61 23.68 5.35
C THR A 808 14.17 25.11 5.63
N ILE A 809 14.31 26.01 4.65
CA ILE A 809 14.00 27.44 4.79
C ILE A 809 12.71 27.87 4.08
N GLY A 810 12.12 27.00 3.25
CA GLY A 810 10.91 27.31 2.50
C GLY A 810 9.70 27.48 3.42
N LYS A 811 8.84 28.43 3.07
CA LYS A 811 7.63 28.79 3.83
C LYS A 811 6.36 28.53 3.01
N ARG A 812 6.46 28.53 1.68
CA ARG A 812 5.31 28.39 0.78
C ARG A 812 4.97 26.93 0.50
N PHE A 813 3.68 26.68 0.30
CA PHE A 813 3.09 25.40 -0.08
C PHE A 813 1.66 25.65 -0.60
N ILE A 814 1.11 24.68 -1.31
CA ILE A 814 -0.29 24.70 -1.76
C ILE A 814 -1.19 24.40 -0.56
N ALA A 815 -2.10 25.31 -0.23
CA ALA A 815 -3.06 25.12 0.85
C ALA A 815 -4.06 23.97 0.52
N ALA A 816 -4.69 23.40 1.54
CA ALA A 816 -5.62 22.28 1.39
C ALA A 816 -6.76 22.61 0.40
N GLU A 817 -7.27 23.83 0.43
CA GLU A 817 -8.31 24.34 -0.46
C GLU A 817 -7.87 24.33 -1.92
N GLY A 818 -6.60 24.61 -2.21
CA GLY A 818 -6.07 24.59 -3.57
C GLY A 818 -6.10 23.19 -4.18
N HIS A 819 -5.70 22.17 -3.39
CA HIS A 819 -5.84 20.77 -3.78
C HIS A 819 -7.31 20.38 -4.02
N ILE A 820 -8.20 20.73 -3.10
CA ILE A 820 -9.63 20.39 -3.17
C ILE A 820 -10.28 21.04 -4.39
N ARG A 821 -9.98 22.31 -4.67
CA ARG A 821 -10.53 23.03 -5.83
C ARG A 821 -10.02 22.48 -7.15
N MET A 822 -8.76 22.00 -7.20
CA MET A 822 -8.27 21.28 -8.38
C MET A 822 -9.02 19.96 -8.58
N MET A 823 -9.21 19.17 -7.52
CA MET A 823 -10.02 17.96 -7.60
C MET A 823 -11.44 18.27 -8.07
N ALA A 824 -12.04 19.35 -7.56
CA ALA A 824 -13.39 19.77 -7.92
C ALA A 824 -13.52 20.20 -9.39
N ALA A 825 -12.45 20.74 -9.99
CA ALA A 825 -12.42 21.05 -11.42
C ALA A 825 -12.40 19.79 -12.30
N ALA A 826 -11.79 18.70 -11.83
CA ALA A 826 -11.70 17.42 -12.56
C ALA A 826 -12.92 16.50 -12.33
N GLN A 827 -13.42 16.42 -11.10
CA GLN A 827 -14.45 15.46 -10.66
C GLN A 827 -15.73 15.42 -11.52
N PRO A 828 -16.29 16.56 -12.00
CA PRO A 828 -17.46 16.57 -12.87
C PRO A 828 -17.24 15.85 -14.18
N PHE A 829 -16.00 15.55 -14.56
CA PHE A 829 -15.65 14.90 -15.81
C PHE A 829 -15.05 13.53 -15.58
N ILE A 830 -15.15 12.95 -14.38
CA ILE A 830 -14.70 11.59 -14.10
C ILE A 830 -15.90 10.72 -13.77
N SER A 831 -16.03 9.60 -14.49
CA SER A 831 -17.13 8.65 -14.29
C SER A 831 -16.98 7.88 -12.96
N GLY A 832 -15.77 7.46 -12.60
CA GLY A 832 -15.42 7.00 -11.25
C GLY A 832 -15.09 8.17 -10.30
N ALA A 833 -13.97 8.09 -9.59
CA ALA A 833 -13.51 9.09 -8.63
C ALA A 833 -12.01 9.40 -8.79
N ILE A 834 -11.48 10.23 -7.89
CA ILE A 834 -10.10 10.72 -7.91
C ILE A 834 -9.38 10.21 -6.66
N SER A 835 -8.27 9.51 -6.86
CA SER A 835 -7.31 9.26 -5.80
C SER A 835 -6.32 10.41 -5.74
N LYS A 836 -6.41 11.18 -4.65
CA LYS A 836 -5.53 12.32 -4.36
C LYS A 836 -5.34 12.39 -2.86
N THR A 837 -4.09 12.60 -2.44
CA THR A 837 -3.80 12.94 -1.04
C THR A 837 -3.84 14.45 -0.87
N ILE A 838 -4.64 15.00 0.03
CA ILE A 838 -4.59 16.42 0.36
C ILE A 838 -3.61 16.60 1.52
N ASN A 839 -2.48 17.24 1.24
CA ASN A 839 -1.42 17.47 2.22
C ASN A 839 -1.74 18.68 3.10
N LEU A 840 -1.46 18.56 4.39
CA LEU A 840 -1.52 19.65 5.35
C LEU A 840 -0.20 19.74 6.12
N PRO A 841 0.23 20.95 6.51
CA PRO A 841 1.44 21.13 7.30
C PRO A 841 1.27 20.57 8.71
N ASN A 842 2.38 20.32 9.42
CA ASN A 842 2.36 19.70 10.74
C ASN A 842 1.52 20.50 11.77
N GLU A 843 1.59 21.83 11.68
CA GLU A 843 0.86 22.77 12.52
C GLU A 843 -0.65 22.87 12.23
N ALA A 844 -1.14 22.21 11.17
CA ALA A 844 -2.57 22.23 10.85
C ALA A 844 -3.40 21.69 12.03
N SER A 845 -4.53 22.33 12.28
CA SER A 845 -5.47 22.05 13.37
C SER A 845 -6.52 21.00 12.97
N VAL A 846 -7.26 20.50 13.96
CA VAL A 846 -8.41 19.60 13.74
C VAL A 846 -9.55 20.32 12.99
N ASP A 847 -9.74 21.61 13.25
CA ASP A 847 -10.74 22.43 12.57
C ASP A 847 -10.45 22.57 11.06
N GLU A 848 -9.18 22.75 10.69
CA GLU A 848 -8.76 22.77 9.28
C GLU A 848 -9.03 21.42 8.56
N ILE A 849 -8.89 20.30 9.26
CA ILE A 849 -9.29 18.97 8.75
C ILE A 849 -10.80 18.92 8.48
N GLY A 850 -11.61 19.37 9.44
CA GLY A 850 -13.06 19.45 9.28
C GLY A 850 -13.49 20.35 8.12
N LYS A 851 -12.88 21.53 7.99
CA LYS A 851 -13.11 22.47 6.88
C LYS A 851 -12.74 21.87 5.52
N ALA A 852 -11.62 21.18 5.43
CA ALA A 852 -11.19 20.50 4.21
C ALA A 852 -12.20 19.42 3.76
N TYR A 853 -12.66 18.59 4.70
CA TYR A 853 -13.70 17.61 4.42
C TYR A 853 -15.04 18.24 4.06
N ARG A 854 -15.43 19.34 4.72
CA ARG A 854 -16.66 20.09 4.42
C ARG A 854 -16.62 20.69 3.01
N LEU A 855 -15.55 21.41 2.68
CA LEU A 855 -15.39 22.03 1.36
C LEU A 855 -15.46 21.00 0.23
N SER A 856 -14.90 19.82 0.46
CA SER A 856 -14.95 18.71 -0.51
C SER A 856 -16.38 18.22 -0.78
N TRP A 857 -17.20 18.10 0.27
CA TRP A 857 -18.62 17.80 0.13
C TRP A 857 -19.36 18.91 -0.64
N GLU A 858 -19.16 20.17 -0.26
CA GLU A 858 -19.81 21.34 -0.88
C GLU A 858 -19.45 21.56 -2.34
N LEU A 859 -18.30 21.02 -2.78
CA LEU A 859 -17.86 21.06 -4.18
C LEU A 859 -18.21 19.80 -4.98
N GLY A 860 -18.93 18.85 -4.37
CA GLY A 860 -19.41 17.65 -5.06
C GLY A 860 -18.32 16.61 -5.32
N LEU A 861 -17.28 16.56 -4.48
CA LEU A 861 -16.29 15.48 -4.53
C LEU A 861 -16.92 14.13 -4.12
N LYS A 862 -16.37 13.03 -4.64
CA LYS A 862 -16.82 11.68 -4.30
C LYS A 862 -16.06 11.07 -3.12
N ALA A 863 -14.78 11.40 -2.95
CA ALA A 863 -13.96 10.98 -1.83
C ALA A 863 -12.93 12.05 -1.45
N ASN A 864 -12.43 11.97 -0.20
CA ASN A 864 -11.33 12.79 0.29
C ASN A 864 -10.45 11.97 1.25
N ALA A 865 -9.14 12.02 1.03
CA ALA A 865 -8.11 11.53 1.95
C ALA A 865 -7.15 12.67 2.33
N LEU A 866 -7.03 12.94 3.63
CA LEU A 866 -6.16 13.99 4.17
C LEU A 866 -4.91 13.37 4.79
N TYR A 867 -3.77 14.04 4.61
CA TYR A 867 -2.51 13.66 5.25
C TYR A 867 -1.84 14.89 5.84
N ARG A 868 -1.81 14.96 7.17
CA ARG A 868 -1.09 16.01 7.89
C ARG A 868 0.35 15.56 8.13
N ASP A 869 1.31 16.40 7.79
CA ASP A 869 2.72 16.13 8.07
C ASP A 869 2.94 15.83 9.58
N GLY A 870 3.83 14.89 9.86
CA GLY A 870 4.05 14.34 11.22
C GLY A 870 2.88 13.58 11.88
N CYS A 871 1.74 13.30 11.21
CA CYS A 871 0.62 12.62 11.90
C CYS A 871 0.89 11.13 12.19
N LYS A 872 1.63 10.44 11.31
CA LYS A 872 2.09 9.06 11.53
C LYS A 872 3.51 9.03 12.06
N LEU A 873 3.80 8.09 12.96
CA LEU A 873 5.14 7.91 13.55
C LEU A 873 6.17 7.37 12.55
N SER A 874 5.71 6.83 11.41
CA SER A 874 6.53 6.38 10.30
C SER A 874 6.04 7.00 8.99
N GLN A 875 6.97 7.59 8.21
CA GLN A 875 6.65 8.23 6.94
C GLN A 875 7.56 7.73 5.81
N PRO A 876 7.00 7.35 4.64
CA PRO A 876 7.78 6.85 3.51
C PRO A 876 8.40 7.96 2.63
N LEU A 877 7.88 9.19 2.71
CA LEU A 877 8.35 10.38 2.01
C LEU A 877 8.54 11.48 3.05
N ALA A 878 9.67 12.18 3.00
CA ALA A 878 9.97 13.28 3.92
C ALA A 878 10.63 14.43 3.15
N THR A 879 10.39 15.67 3.61
CA THR A 879 11.11 16.87 3.16
C THR A 879 12.36 17.14 4.02
N LYS A 880 12.56 16.37 5.10
CA LYS A 880 13.65 16.47 6.07
C LYS A 880 14.22 15.08 6.42
N SER A 881 15.45 15.01 6.93
CA SER A 881 16.06 13.78 7.43
C SER A 881 15.53 13.41 8.82
N ASP A 882 15.46 12.10 9.13
CA ASP A 882 15.01 11.57 10.43
C ASP A 882 15.91 12.02 11.62
N THR A 883 17.16 12.41 11.35
CA THR A 883 18.14 12.87 12.37
C THR A 883 17.78 14.20 13.03
N ALA A 884 16.89 15.00 12.45
CA ALA A 884 16.41 16.22 13.10
C ALA A 884 15.66 15.95 14.42
N THR A 885 15.16 14.72 14.65
CA THR A 885 14.51 14.34 15.92
C THR A 885 15.49 14.09 17.05
N SER A 886 16.75 13.74 16.79
CA SER A 886 17.79 13.71 17.84
C SER A 886 18.29 15.11 18.20
N ASP A 887 18.28 16.03 17.23
CA ASP A 887 18.73 17.42 17.43
C ASP A 887 17.68 18.29 18.15
N ALA A 888 16.43 17.83 18.27
CA ALA A 888 15.38 18.48 19.05
C ALA A 888 15.70 18.55 20.56
N ALA A 889 16.60 17.69 21.07
CA ALA A 889 17.10 17.77 22.43
C ALA A 889 18.11 18.92 22.63
N ASP A 890 18.87 19.29 21.59
CA ASP A 890 19.85 20.39 21.64
C ASP A 890 19.18 21.76 21.46
N HIS A 891 17.97 21.81 20.91
CA HIS A 891 17.21 23.05 20.71
C HIS A 891 16.70 23.70 22.01
N ALA A 892 16.84 23.03 23.17
CA ALA A 892 16.44 23.57 24.47
C ALA A 892 17.53 24.40 25.19
N GLU A 893 18.80 24.37 24.73
CA GLU A 893 19.90 25.03 25.46
C GLU A 893 20.47 26.32 24.82
N GLU A 894 20.03 26.73 23.62
CA GLU A 894 20.48 27.98 22.96
C GLU A 894 19.31 28.90 22.54
N ALA A 895 18.33 29.11 23.41
CA ALA A 895 17.43 30.26 23.31
C ALA A 895 18.02 31.43 24.12
N ASP A 896 18.70 32.33 23.42
CA ASP A 896 19.23 33.59 23.95
C ASP A 896 18.06 34.45 24.47
N LEU A 897 17.92 34.49 25.80
CA LEU A 897 16.92 35.26 26.54
C LEU A 897 17.38 36.71 26.68
N ASP A 898 17.43 37.47 25.58
CA ASP A 898 17.58 38.92 25.67
C ASP A 898 16.80 39.57 24.52
N GLY A 899 15.61 40.11 24.83
CA GLY A 899 14.91 41.00 23.89
C GLY A 899 13.39 41.02 23.86
N LEU A 900 12.67 40.72 24.95
CA LEU A 900 11.22 40.95 25.01
C LEU A 900 10.87 41.98 26.10
N PRO A 901 10.07 43.03 25.79
CA PRO A 901 9.65 44.02 26.78
C PRO A 901 8.71 43.42 27.83
N ASP A 902 8.95 43.79 29.08
CA ASP A 902 7.99 43.68 30.18
C ASP A 902 6.76 44.53 29.85
N GLU A 903 5.59 43.88 29.68
CA GLU A 903 4.27 44.33 30.14
C GLU A 903 3.13 43.61 29.38
N ALA A 904 2.70 42.46 29.91
CA ALA A 904 1.31 41.98 29.84
C ALA A 904 1.08 40.89 30.91
N LYS A 905 1.11 41.28 32.19
CA LYS A 905 0.65 40.47 33.33
C LYS A 905 -0.64 41.05 33.89
N VAL A 906 -1.72 40.28 33.96
CA VAL A 906 -2.70 40.23 35.09
C VAL A 906 -3.56 38.94 34.96
N PRO A 907 -4.13 38.35 36.03
CA PRO A 907 -3.43 37.64 37.11
C PRO A 907 -3.97 36.20 37.34
N ALA A 908 -3.20 35.42 38.10
CA ALA A 908 -3.58 34.13 38.66
C ALA A 908 -4.67 34.27 39.76
N ALA A 909 -5.57 33.28 39.84
CA ALA A 909 -6.38 33.00 41.01
C ALA A 909 -6.23 31.51 41.40
N ASP A 910 -5.92 31.33 42.67
CA ASP A 910 -5.48 30.16 43.42
C ASP A 910 -6.28 28.86 43.27
N GLY A 911 -5.55 27.74 43.29
CA GLY A 911 -6.08 26.39 43.49
C GLY A 911 -5.01 25.32 43.30
N GLN A 912 -4.24 25.01 44.36
CA GLN A 912 -3.15 24.03 44.37
C GLN A 912 -3.56 22.62 43.88
N PRO A 913 -2.61 21.87 43.29
CA PRO A 913 -2.86 20.53 42.74
C PRO A 913 -3.05 19.48 43.85
N GLN A 914 -4.20 18.81 43.86
CA GLN A 914 -4.42 17.64 44.72
C GLN A 914 -3.72 16.41 44.15
N ILE A 915 -2.71 15.97 44.90
CA ILE A 915 -2.12 14.64 44.87
C ILE A 915 -3.15 13.67 45.47
N ILE A 916 -3.56 12.65 44.71
CA ILE A 916 -4.26 11.48 45.26
C ILE A 916 -3.37 10.26 45.05
N GLU A 917 -2.81 9.81 46.17
CA GLU A 917 -2.06 8.57 46.35
C GLU A 917 -2.86 7.35 45.87
N ARG A 918 -2.20 6.47 45.10
CA ARG A 918 -2.70 5.12 44.85
C ARG A 918 -1.99 4.17 45.80
N VAL A 919 -2.79 3.56 46.67
CA VAL A 919 -2.43 2.61 47.73
C VAL A 919 -1.58 1.45 47.20
N VAL A 920 -0.50 1.19 47.92
CA VAL A 920 0.41 0.05 47.79
C VAL A 920 -0.27 -1.20 48.38
N GLU A 921 -0.51 -2.21 47.55
CA GLU A 921 -0.64 -3.59 48.03
C GLU A 921 0.49 -4.46 47.46
N ARG A 922 1.11 -5.17 48.40
CA ARG A 922 2.36 -5.91 48.31
C ARG A 922 2.10 -7.26 47.62
N ILE A 923 2.57 -7.45 46.39
CA ILE A 923 2.66 -8.78 45.78
C ILE A 923 4.12 -9.19 45.75
N VAL A 924 4.39 -10.29 46.43
CA VAL A 924 5.66 -10.98 46.62
C VAL A 924 6.35 -11.22 45.27
N GLU A 925 7.65 -10.89 45.20
CA GLU A 925 8.55 -11.25 44.09
C GLU A 925 8.38 -12.72 43.71
N ARG A 926 8.01 -12.96 42.46
CA ARG A 926 8.14 -14.29 41.84
C ARG A 926 9.12 -14.15 40.68
N VAL A 927 10.33 -14.63 40.93
CA VAL A 927 11.40 -14.82 39.94
C VAL A 927 10.81 -15.48 38.69
N ILE A 928 10.83 -14.77 37.56
CA ILE A 928 10.46 -15.31 36.25
C ILE A 928 11.75 -15.86 35.63
N GLU A 929 12.02 -17.15 35.83
CA GLU A 929 12.98 -17.88 35.00
C GLU A 929 12.44 -17.97 33.56
N ARG A 930 13.29 -17.63 32.58
CA ARG A 930 13.01 -17.83 31.16
C ARG A 930 12.89 -19.34 30.88
N PRO A 931 11.95 -19.81 30.04
CA PRO A 931 11.81 -21.24 29.77
C PRO A 931 12.99 -21.72 28.91
N SER A 932 13.95 -22.39 29.53
CA SER A 932 14.99 -23.15 28.82
C SER A 932 14.46 -24.55 28.55
N ARG A 933 14.67 -25.08 27.33
CA ARG A 933 14.21 -26.42 26.96
C ARG A 933 15.05 -27.47 27.69
N ARG A 934 14.48 -28.17 28.67
CA ARG A 934 15.10 -29.32 29.35
C ARG A 934 14.94 -30.57 28.48
N ARG A 935 15.95 -30.91 27.68
CA ARG A 935 15.96 -32.17 26.91
C ARG A 935 16.21 -33.36 27.84
N LEU A 936 15.67 -34.53 27.49
CA LEU A 936 15.93 -35.77 28.21
C LEU A 936 17.21 -36.44 27.66
N SER A 937 17.90 -37.24 28.48
CA SER A 937 19.09 -38.00 28.11
C SER A 937 18.78 -39.10 27.09
N ASP A 938 19.67 -39.33 26.12
CA ASP A 938 19.48 -40.29 25.02
C ASP A 938 19.01 -41.68 25.51
N THR A 939 19.47 -42.12 26.69
CA THR A 939 18.95 -43.27 27.42
C THR A 939 18.17 -42.80 28.66
N ARG A 940 16.92 -43.27 28.81
CA ARG A 940 15.99 -42.82 29.86
C ARG A 940 14.96 -43.88 30.22
N GLN A 941 14.37 -43.77 31.41
CA GLN A 941 13.24 -44.61 31.80
C GLN A 941 11.98 -44.16 31.07
N SER A 942 11.14 -45.11 30.66
CA SER A 942 9.84 -44.82 30.06
C SER A 942 8.77 -45.77 30.56
N ILE A 943 7.53 -45.28 30.60
CA ILE A 943 6.34 -46.07 30.94
C ILE A 943 5.55 -46.29 29.65
N THR A 944 5.23 -47.54 29.34
CA THR A 944 4.41 -47.89 28.18
C THR A 944 3.04 -48.40 28.62
N HIS A 945 1.97 -47.78 28.11
CA HIS A 945 0.58 -48.15 28.40
C HIS A 945 -0.19 -48.46 27.12
N LYS A 946 -0.81 -49.65 27.06
CA LYS A 946 -1.71 -50.01 25.97
C LYS A 946 -3.11 -49.46 26.24
N PHE A 947 -3.75 -48.88 25.22
CA PHE A 947 -5.14 -48.45 25.30
C PHE A 947 -5.99 -48.90 24.11
N ASN A 948 -7.29 -48.92 24.33
CA ASN A 948 -8.31 -49.14 23.30
C ASN A 948 -9.49 -48.19 23.57
N VAL A 949 -9.82 -47.34 22.60
CA VAL A 949 -11.01 -46.48 22.64
C VAL A 949 -11.85 -46.79 21.41
N ALA A 950 -13.08 -47.28 21.61
CA ALA A 950 -14.01 -47.59 20.52
C ALA A 950 -13.42 -48.48 19.39
N GLY A 951 -12.55 -49.44 19.74
CA GLY A 951 -11.92 -50.34 18.77
C GLY A 951 -10.62 -49.80 18.14
N HIS A 952 -10.21 -48.58 18.49
CA HIS A 952 -8.91 -48.02 18.11
C HIS A 952 -7.86 -48.36 19.17
N GLU A 953 -6.97 -49.31 18.86
CA GLU A 953 -5.87 -49.71 19.74
C GLU A 953 -4.62 -48.87 19.51
N GLY A 954 -3.91 -48.55 20.60
CA GLY A 954 -2.64 -47.85 20.55
C GLY A 954 -1.82 -48.01 21.83
N TYR A 955 -0.62 -47.46 21.82
CA TYR A 955 0.34 -47.45 22.92
C TYR A 955 0.75 -46.01 23.24
N LEU A 956 0.80 -45.67 24.51
CA LEU A 956 1.41 -44.44 25.02
C LEU A 956 2.76 -44.79 25.60
N VAL A 957 3.83 -44.19 25.10
CA VAL A 957 5.18 -44.32 25.65
C VAL A 957 5.58 -42.97 26.23
N VAL A 958 5.67 -42.90 27.55
CA VAL A 958 5.99 -41.66 28.27
C VAL A 958 7.44 -41.73 28.74
N GLY A 959 8.30 -40.88 28.19
CA GLY A 959 9.69 -40.73 28.63
C GLY A 959 9.76 -39.88 29.89
N LEU A 960 10.49 -40.35 30.90
CA LEU A 960 10.59 -39.70 32.21
C LEU A 960 11.93 -38.97 32.38
N TYR A 961 11.89 -37.85 33.09
CA TYR A 961 13.08 -37.25 33.69
C TYR A 961 13.57 -38.07 34.89
N GLU A 962 14.79 -37.78 35.36
CA GLU A 962 15.40 -38.44 36.53
C GLU A 962 14.57 -38.30 37.82
N ASP A 963 13.72 -37.28 37.89
CA ASP A 963 12.80 -37.01 39.01
C ASP A 963 11.46 -37.75 38.89
N GLY A 964 11.28 -38.59 37.86
CA GLY A 964 10.07 -39.36 37.60
C GLY A 964 8.95 -38.57 36.91
N MET A 965 9.15 -37.28 36.60
CA MET A 965 8.16 -36.47 35.87
C MET A 965 8.19 -36.77 34.36
N PRO A 966 7.05 -36.68 33.66
CA PRO A 966 6.99 -36.91 32.22
C PRO A 966 7.63 -35.76 31.45
N GLY A 967 8.53 -36.11 30.52
CA GLY A 967 9.22 -35.17 29.64
C GLY A 967 8.99 -35.41 28.15
N GLU A 968 8.55 -36.61 27.76
CA GLU A 968 8.18 -36.94 26.37
C GLU A 968 6.95 -37.85 26.34
N LEU A 969 6.17 -37.74 25.27
CA LEU A 969 5.00 -38.58 25.00
C LEU A 969 5.05 -39.01 23.53
N PHE A 970 5.16 -40.32 23.30
CA PHE A 970 4.96 -40.93 22.00
C PHE A 970 3.63 -41.70 22.00
N ILE A 971 2.91 -41.61 20.90
CA ILE A 971 1.59 -42.23 20.76
C ILE A 971 1.61 -43.07 19.49
N THR A 972 1.63 -44.39 19.63
CA THR A 972 1.66 -45.31 18.49
C THR A 972 0.29 -45.96 18.32
N MET A 973 -0.35 -45.75 17.17
CA MET A 973 -1.63 -46.38 16.84
C MET A 973 -1.42 -47.70 16.10
N ALA A 974 -2.23 -48.73 16.37
CA ALA A 974 -2.08 -50.07 15.78
C ALA A 974 -2.31 -50.15 14.25
N LYS A 975 -2.94 -49.12 13.64
CA LYS A 975 -3.04 -48.94 12.18
C LYS A 975 -2.07 -47.86 11.72
N GLU A 976 -0.83 -48.26 11.47
CA GLU A 976 0.22 -47.41 10.90
C GLU A 976 -0.19 -46.84 9.53
N GLY A 977 0.13 -45.57 9.27
CA GLY A 977 -0.18 -44.88 8.00
C GLY A 977 -1.58 -44.27 7.86
N SER A 978 -2.41 -44.31 8.90
CA SER A 978 -3.73 -43.63 8.89
C SER A 978 -3.62 -42.15 9.27
N THR A 979 -4.58 -41.31 8.81
CA THR A 979 -4.68 -39.89 9.21
C THR A 979 -4.71 -39.70 10.73
N ILE A 980 -5.32 -40.64 11.47
CA ILE A 980 -5.33 -40.64 12.94
C ILE A 980 -3.93 -40.91 13.50
N GLY A 981 -3.17 -41.83 12.90
CA GLY A 981 -1.77 -42.08 13.28
C GLY A 981 -0.91 -40.83 13.15
N GLY A 982 -0.92 -40.17 11.98
CA GLY A 982 -0.13 -38.95 11.76
C GLY A 982 -0.55 -37.78 12.68
N LEU A 983 -1.83 -37.68 13.02
CA LEU A 983 -2.31 -36.69 13.99
C LEU A 983 -1.83 -37.00 15.42
N MET A 984 -1.82 -38.27 15.83
CA MET A 984 -1.34 -38.69 17.15
C MET A 984 0.18 -38.55 17.29
N ASP A 985 0.96 -38.81 16.23
CA ASP A 985 2.40 -38.53 16.21
C ASP A 985 2.70 -37.04 16.35
N SER A 986 1.93 -36.21 15.62
CA SER A 986 2.04 -34.75 15.70
C SER A 986 1.68 -34.23 17.10
N LEU A 987 0.62 -34.79 17.72
CA LEU A 987 0.22 -34.46 19.07
C LEU A 987 1.28 -34.88 20.10
N GLY A 988 1.79 -36.12 20.02
CA GLY A 988 2.86 -36.60 20.91
C GLY A 988 4.10 -35.72 20.83
N THR A 989 4.49 -35.32 19.62
CA THR A 989 5.61 -34.37 19.40
C THR A 989 5.35 -33.01 20.03
N ALA A 990 4.17 -32.43 19.81
CA ALA A 990 3.81 -31.13 20.37
C ALA A 990 3.79 -31.14 21.91
N ILE A 991 3.28 -32.21 22.52
CA ILE A 991 3.22 -32.37 23.97
C ILE A 991 4.59 -32.63 24.57
N SER A 992 5.43 -33.41 23.89
CA SER A 992 6.84 -33.58 24.26
C SER A 992 7.58 -32.24 24.29
N VAL A 993 7.38 -31.39 23.27
CA VAL A 993 7.95 -30.03 23.26
C VAL A 993 7.41 -29.21 24.43
N ALA A 994 6.09 -29.22 24.67
CA ALA A 994 5.48 -28.47 25.77
C ALA A 994 6.06 -28.87 27.14
N LEU A 995 6.15 -30.17 27.42
CA LEU A 995 6.74 -30.68 28.66
C LEU A 995 8.21 -30.27 28.80
N GLN A 996 8.99 -30.32 27.72
CA GLN A 996 10.41 -29.92 27.72
C GLN A 996 10.62 -28.41 27.92
N TYR A 997 9.65 -27.57 27.58
CA TYR A 997 9.67 -26.13 27.88
C TYR A 997 9.06 -25.80 29.25
N GLY A 998 8.84 -26.81 30.10
CA GLY A 998 8.40 -26.62 31.47
C GLY A 998 6.91 -26.36 31.64
N VAL A 999 6.08 -26.67 30.62
CA VAL A 999 4.62 -26.58 30.76
C VAL A 999 4.17 -27.63 31.79
N PRO A 1000 3.52 -27.23 32.90
CA PRO A 1000 3.09 -28.20 33.92
C PRO A 1000 2.08 -29.19 33.34
N LEU A 1001 2.25 -30.49 33.60
CA LEU A 1001 1.33 -31.52 33.14
C LEU A 1001 -0.12 -31.23 33.55
N GLN A 1002 -0.34 -30.69 34.76
CA GLN A 1002 -1.67 -30.28 35.23
C GLN A 1002 -2.37 -29.32 34.25
N SER A 1003 -1.63 -28.38 33.66
CA SER A 1003 -2.18 -27.41 32.70
C SER A 1003 -2.62 -28.10 31.42
N LEU A 1004 -1.84 -29.08 30.95
CA LEU A 1004 -2.17 -29.87 29.76
C LEU A 1004 -3.40 -30.75 30.03
N VAL A 1005 -3.41 -31.45 31.18
CA VAL A 1005 -4.55 -32.28 31.59
C VAL A 1005 -5.83 -31.44 31.71
N ASN A 1006 -5.78 -30.28 32.37
CA ASN A 1006 -6.94 -29.38 32.49
C ASN A 1006 -7.47 -28.88 31.13
N LYS A 1007 -6.58 -28.73 30.13
CA LYS A 1007 -6.95 -28.17 28.82
C LYS A 1007 -7.47 -29.23 27.85
N PHE A 1008 -6.92 -30.43 27.90
CA PHE A 1008 -7.17 -31.49 26.92
C PHE A 1008 -8.08 -32.59 27.44
N ALA A 1009 -8.21 -32.77 28.76
CA ALA A 1009 -9.26 -33.62 29.31
C ALA A 1009 -10.64 -33.06 28.90
N HIS A 1010 -11.55 -33.98 28.58
CA HIS A 1010 -12.94 -33.76 28.21
C HIS A 1010 -13.21 -33.13 26.84
N GLN A 1011 -12.18 -32.99 25.99
CA GLN A 1011 -12.38 -32.63 24.59
C GLN A 1011 -13.16 -33.72 23.84
N ARG A 1012 -14.14 -33.29 23.03
CA ARG A 1012 -15.10 -34.17 22.36
C ARG A 1012 -14.87 -34.20 20.85
N PHE A 1013 -14.53 -35.36 20.31
CA PHE A 1013 -14.47 -35.66 18.88
C PHE A 1013 -14.19 -37.15 18.64
N GLU A 1014 -14.54 -37.66 17.46
CA GLU A 1014 -14.29 -39.06 17.09
C GLU A 1014 -12.79 -39.35 16.84
N PRO A 1015 -12.25 -40.51 17.26
CA PRO A 1015 -12.95 -41.64 17.87
C PRO A 1015 -13.29 -41.43 19.35
N MET A 1016 -14.55 -41.62 19.72
CA MET A 1016 -15.04 -41.61 21.10
C MET A 1016 -15.82 -42.88 21.44
N GLY A 1017 -15.81 -43.30 22.70
CA GLY A 1017 -16.58 -44.47 23.13
C GLY A 1017 -16.03 -45.18 24.34
N MET A 1018 -16.48 -46.43 24.53
CA MET A 1018 -16.07 -47.27 25.66
C MET A 1018 -14.60 -47.64 25.55
N THR A 1019 -13.96 -47.77 26.72
CA THR A 1019 -12.55 -48.14 26.84
C THR A 1019 -12.39 -49.38 27.72
N GLN A 1020 -11.25 -50.05 27.61
CA GLN A 1020 -10.89 -51.18 28.48
C GLN A 1020 -10.33 -50.73 29.84
N ASN A 1021 -10.14 -49.43 30.05
CA ASN A 1021 -9.60 -48.90 31.30
C ASN A 1021 -10.72 -48.74 32.34
N ARG A 1022 -10.59 -49.44 33.47
CA ARG A 1022 -11.58 -49.44 34.56
C ARG A 1022 -11.78 -48.05 35.19
N ASP A 1023 -10.79 -47.17 35.09
CA ASP A 1023 -10.82 -45.81 35.65
C ASP A 1023 -11.33 -44.79 34.63
N ILE A 1024 -11.30 -45.12 33.34
CA ILE A 1024 -11.82 -44.28 32.24
C ILE A 1024 -12.80 -45.11 31.40
N PRO A 1025 -14.00 -45.48 31.92
CA PRO A 1025 -14.87 -46.42 31.20
C PRO A 1025 -15.36 -45.90 29.84
N ILE A 1026 -15.49 -44.57 29.72
CA ILE A 1026 -15.90 -43.89 28.49
C ILE A 1026 -14.96 -42.69 28.26
N ALA A 1027 -14.41 -42.62 27.06
CA ALA A 1027 -13.61 -41.50 26.57
C ALA A 1027 -14.39 -40.69 25.52
N LYS A 1028 -14.25 -39.36 25.60
CA LYS A 1028 -14.90 -38.39 24.72
C LYS A 1028 -14.11 -38.10 23.43
N SER A 1029 -12.88 -38.57 23.38
CA SER A 1029 -11.98 -38.60 22.23
C SER A 1029 -10.74 -39.41 22.63
N LEU A 1030 -9.87 -39.72 21.66
CA LEU A 1030 -8.52 -40.25 21.96
C LEU A 1030 -7.72 -39.28 22.85
N VAL A 1031 -7.84 -37.98 22.61
CA VAL A 1031 -7.14 -36.94 23.38
C VAL A 1031 -7.66 -36.86 24.82
N ASP A 1032 -8.98 -36.91 25.02
CA ASP A 1032 -9.59 -37.00 26.35
C ASP A 1032 -9.05 -38.21 27.13
N TYR A 1033 -8.95 -39.38 26.49
CA TYR A 1033 -8.42 -40.57 27.12
C TYR A 1033 -6.96 -40.40 27.55
N ILE A 1034 -6.09 -39.92 26.63
CA ILE A 1034 -4.66 -39.76 26.86
C ILE A 1034 -4.41 -38.86 28.08
N PHE A 1035 -5.03 -37.68 28.12
CA PHE A 1035 -4.79 -36.72 29.18
C PHE A 1035 -5.45 -37.09 30.50
N ARG A 1036 -6.61 -37.77 30.49
CA ARG A 1036 -7.16 -38.33 31.73
C ARG A 1036 -6.28 -39.44 32.29
N TRP A 1037 -5.71 -40.29 31.44
CA TRP A 1037 -4.78 -41.33 31.86
C TRP A 1037 -3.47 -40.74 32.40
N MET A 1038 -2.86 -39.77 31.69
CA MET A 1038 -1.67 -39.07 32.19
C MET A 1038 -1.93 -38.34 33.51
N GLY A 1039 -3.12 -37.74 33.67
CA GLY A 1039 -3.53 -37.16 34.95
C GLY A 1039 -3.59 -38.21 36.06
N MET A 1040 -4.23 -39.36 35.81
CA MET A 1040 -4.35 -40.46 36.78
C MET A 1040 -3.02 -41.11 37.18
N GLU A 1041 -2.00 -41.02 36.32
CA GLU A 1041 -0.70 -41.65 36.54
C GLU A 1041 0.31 -40.70 37.20
N PHE A 1042 0.35 -39.43 36.79
CA PHE A 1042 1.43 -38.52 37.18
C PHE A 1042 0.97 -37.36 38.08
N ILE A 1043 -0.34 -37.17 38.29
CA ILE A 1043 -0.87 -36.10 39.12
C ILE A 1043 -1.47 -36.70 40.39
N GLN A 1044 -0.83 -36.44 41.53
CA GLN A 1044 -1.29 -36.89 42.83
C GLN A 1044 -2.72 -36.38 43.13
N GLY A 1045 -3.61 -37.27 43.56
CA GLY A 1045 -5.01 -36.95 43.87
C GLY A 1045 -5.95 -36.91 42.65
N TYR A 1046 -5.42 -36.90 41.43
CA TYR A 1046 -6.25 -36.80 40.22
C TYR A 1046 -7.07 -38.08 39.98
N ARG A 1047 -6.50 -39.25 40.28
CA ARG A 1047 -7.20 -40.54 40.12
C ARG A 1047 -8.36 -40.65 41.09
N GLU A 1048 -8.16 -40.32 42.35
CA GLU A 1048 -9.18 -40.37 43.40
C GLU A 1048 -10.35 -39.41 43.12
N GLN A 1049 -10.05 -38.24 42.54
CA GLN A 1049 -11.06 -37.24 42.19
C GLN A 1049 -11.87 -37.60 40.93
N ASN A 1050 -11.26 -38.28 39.95
CA ASN A 1050 -11.84 -38.44 38.61
C ASN A 1050 -12.20 -39.88 38.24
N ALA A 1051 -11.78 -40.88 39.02
CA ALA A 1051 -12.18 -42.26 38.83
C ALA A 1051 -13.64 -42.48 39.32
N PRO A 1052 -14.41 -43.37 38.67
CA PRO A 1052 -15.77 -43.68 39.10
C PRO A 1052 -15.78 -44.26 40.53
N HIS A 1053 -16.53 -43.64 41.44
CA HIS A 1053 -16.71 -44.16 42.81
C HIS A 1053 -17.46 -45.49 42.78
N ARG A 1054 -16.83 -46.56 43.27
CA ARG A 1054 -17.43 -47.89 43.42
C ARG A 1054 -17.52 -48.22 44.92
N PRO A 1055 -18.70 -48.58 45.45
CA PRO A 1055 -18.80 -49.01 46.84
C PRO A 1055 -18.05 -50.34 47.03
N GLY A 1056 -17.08 -50.39 47.96
CA GLY A 1056 -16.56 -51.67 48.50
C GLY A 1056 -15.09 -52.05 48.30
N MET A 1057 -14.15 -51.11 48.15
CA MET A 1057 -12.71 -51.42 48.30
C MET A 1057 -12.01 -50.39 49.18
N ASP A 1058 -11.66 -50.82 50.39
CA ASP A 1058 -10.93 -50.06 51.42
C ASP A 1058 -9.43 -49.91 51.13
N ALA A 1059 -8.87 -48.87 51.73
CA ALA A 1059 -7.46 -48.48 51.71
C ALA A 1059 -6.52 -49.58 52.25
N GLY A 1060 -5.41 -49.82 51.55
CA GLY A 1060 -4.25 -50.51 52.13
C GLY A 1060 -3.33 -51.22 51.15
N SER A 1061 -2.34 -50.51 50.61
CA SER A 1061 -0.97 -51.03 50.42
C SER A 1061 -0.03 -49.94 49.87
N HIS A 1062 0.49 -49.10 50.77
CA HIS A 1062 1.76 -48.41 50.52
C HIS A 1062 2.91 -49.39 50.75
N ALA A 1063 3.87 -49.42 49.84
CA ALA A 1063 5.20 -50.01 50.05
C ALA A 1063 6.29 -49.00 49.59
N PRO A 1064 7.47 -49.01 50.23
CA PRO A 1064 8.11 -47.80 50.73
C PRO A 1064 9.28 -47.28 49.87
N ALA A 1065 9.73 -46.06 50.22
CA ALA A 1065 10.94 -45.42 49.72
C ALA A 1065 12.20 -46.26 49.95
N VAL A 1066 13.09 -46.29 48.96
CA VAL A 1066 14.47 -46.81 49.12
C VAL A 1066 15.47 -45.71 48.74
N VAL A 1067 16.24 -45.34 49.75
CA VAL A 1067 17.42 -44.48 49.77
C VAL A 1067 18.54 -45.11 48.94
N GLY A 1068 19.37 -44.28 48.31
CA GLY A 1068 20.42 -44.72 47.38
C GLY A 1068 21.58 -45.51 47.99
N GLY A 1069 22.43 -46.03 47.08
CA GLY A 1069 23.85 -46.23 47.33
C GLY A 1069 24.37 -47.66 47.32
N ALA A 1070 25.05 -48.00 46.22
CA ALA A 1070 26.24 -48.85 46.10
C ALA A 1070 26.17 -50.37 46.34
N ARG A 1071 26.37 -51.08 45.21
CA ARG A 1071 27.32 -52.19 44.95
C ARG A 1071 27.39 -53.33 45.96
N ASP A 1072 27.10 -54.54 45.48
CA ASP A 1072 28.17 -55.51 45.26
C ASP A 1072 27.80 -56.56 44.19
N HIS A 1073 28.78 -56.82 43.33
CA HIS A 1073 28.78 -57.86 42.32
C HIS A 1073 29.14 -59.22 42.93
N VAL A 1074 28.72 -60.28 42.22
CA VAL A 1074 29.23 -61.68 42.15
C VAL A 1074 28.01 -62.61 42.20
N LYS A 1075 27.83 -63.67 41.41
CA LYS A 1075 28.31 -64.22 40.12
C LYS A 1075 27.38 -65.43 39.86
N GLU A 1076 27.26 -65.87 38.60
CA GLU A 1076 27.18 -67.27 38.12
C GLU A 1076 26.42 -68.30 39.01
N ASP A 1077 25.38 -69.01 38.57
CA ASP A 1077 25.40 -69.91 37.41
C ASP A 1077 23.98 -70.38 37.01
N SER A 1078 23.89 -70.72 35.73
CA SER A 1078 22.81 -71.38 34.99
C SER A 1078 22.30 -72.68 35.60
N TRP A 1079 20.99 -73.00 35.45
CA TRP A 1079 20.51 -74.36 35.14
C TRP A 1079 19.14 -74.33 34.43
N ASN A 1080 19.10 -75.02 33.28
CA ASN A 1080 17.95 -75.64 32.58
C ASN A 1080 16.96 -76.33 33.57
N ASP A 1081 15.70 -76.69 33.27
CA ASP A 1081 15.07 -77.19 32.04
C ASP A 1081 13.54 -77.27 32.26
N ARG A 1082 12.77 -77.18 31.16
CA ARG A 1082 11.45 -77.80 30.87
C ARG A 1082 10.28 -77.70 31.88
N THR A 1083 9.21 -77.02 31.43
CA THR A 1083 7.95 -77.66 30.96
C THR A 1083 7.13 -76.69 30.14
#